data_AF-A0A8X7WV50-F1
#
_entry.id   AF-A0A8X7WV50-F1
#
_cell.length_a   1.000
_cell.length_b   1.000
_cell.length_c   1.000
_cell.angle_alpha   90.00
_cell.angle_beta   90.00
_cell.angle_gamma   90.00
#
_symmetry.space_group_name_H-M   'P 1'
#
loop_
_entity.id
_entity.type
_entity.pdbx_description
1 polymer ?
#
loop_
_entity_poly.entity_id
_entity_poly.type
_entity_poly.pdbx_seq_one_letter_code
_entity_poly.pdbx_strand_id
1 'polypeptide(L)'
;MRPVQCKSCWMLDFLDDGLEEPVVYEGYISKRCQLIQHLELRVAELEEELADLRCNRELADLAQVSFREIVCTPKVARKEIPDQTGTMNTLHNPKMVNLYRTAGNSVMKILSSNAAVPSVGPVRLCNSGMGPSNSNRGFTKKRGYDITRNPHLNKWRSRQDGEVPEEKGTGPAKHPGGSVPGPSIQAGRVPVVRRDLVRAPLPARRTRPSREARECAGGAHRIGLPWRETRGTQYALLGESACPPVKPQPHLPPRGAPDWQVSKITKWRLDPERPTSKQAWSLWAKYGSGYGPWKTSPTRYILLMTLQDRNEKLFYRVLTSDIEEFMPIVYTPTVGLACQQYGLAFRRPRGLFITIHDKGHIATMLNSWPEDDIKAIVVTDGERILGLGDLGSYGMGIPVGKLALYTACGGVNPQQCLPVLLDVGTDNQTLLNDPLYIGLKHKRVRGKEYDELVDEFMQAVTDKYGMNCLIQFEDFANANAFRILNKYRNKYCTFNDDIQGTASVAVAGILAALRITKNKLSDHKFVFQGAGEAAMGIAHLIIMALEKEGIPHSEAIKRIWMVDSKGLIVKGRGNLNHEKEQFAHEHPQVKTLEEAVNIIKPSAIIGVAAVSGAFTEKIIKDMASFNERPIIFALSNPTSKSECTAEQCYRLTEGRGIFASGSPFSKVTLADGHTFHPGQGNNAYVFPGVALGVIACGVRHISDEIFLTTAEILAAEVTEQHLAEGRLYPPLNTIRDISFKIAVKIVDYAYNRGIASWYPEPKDKEAFVRSLVYSPDYDSFTLDMYNWPKQAMEVQDV
;
A
#
# COMPACT_ATOMS: atom_id res chain seq x y z
N MET A 1 -46.01 -12.47 35.95
CA MET A 1 -45.69 -11.26 35.17
C MET A 1 -44.22 -11.36 34.76
N ARG A 2 -43.93 -11.38 33.44
CA ARG A 2 -42.56 -11.38 32.93
C ARG A 2 -42.05 -9.94 32.89
N PRO A 3 -40.82 -9.63 33.34
CA PRO A 3 -40.10 -8.46 32.86
C PRO A 3 -39.49 -8.78 31.50
N VAL A 4 -39.74 -7.91 30.53
CA VAL A 4 -39.14 -7.96 29.20
C VAL A 4 -37.65 -7.66 29.34
N GLN A 5 -36.79 -8.66 29.13
CA GLN A 5 -35.35 -8.47 29.02
C GLN A 5 -35.03 -7.80 27.67
N CYS A 6 -34.39 -6.63 27.74
CA CYS A 6 -33.87 -5.92 26.59
C CYS A 6 -32.67 -6.69 25.99
N LYS A 7 -32.68 -6.93 24.68
CA LYS A 7 -31.67 -7.72 23.94
C LYS A 7 -30.31 -7.02 23.74
N SER A 8 -30.07 -5.88 24.38
CA SER A 8 -28.86 -5.07 24.20
C SER A 8 -27.72 -5.38 25.19
N CYS A 9 -27.92 -6.21 26.22
CA CYS A 9 -26.90 -6.44 27.24
C CYS A 9 -25.83 -7.51 26.90
N TRP A 10 -25.90 -8.19 25.76
CA TRP A 10 -24.86 -9.15 25.33
C TRP A 10 -23.66 -8.49 24.62
N MET A 11 -23.70 -7.17 24.39
CA MET A 11 -22.73 -6.48 23.52
C MET A 11 -21.66 -5.68 24.30
N LEU A 12 -21.75 -5.64 25.64
CA LEU A 12 -20.76 -4.98 26.50
C LEU A 12 -19.61 -5.90 26.93
N ASP A 13 -19.80 -7.22 26.90
CA ASP A 13 -18.73 -8.20 27.17
C ASP A 13 -17.69 -8.32 26.02
N PHE A 14 -17.87 -7.56 24.93
CA PHE A 14 -16.90 -7.47 23.82
C PHE A 14 -15.83 -6.38 24.03
N LEU A 15 -15.84 -5.67 25.16
CA LEU A 15 -14.99 -4.50 25.42
C LEU A 15 -14.24 -4.50 26.76
N ASP A 16 -14.32 -5.54 27.58
CA ASP A 16 -13.66 -5.56 28.90
C ASP A 16 -12.40 -6.43 28.89
N ASP A 17 -11.24 -5.79 28.68
CA ASP A 17 -9.94 -6.40 28.96
C ASP A 17 -9.64 -6.17 30.45
N GLY A 18 -9.62 -7.26 31.22
CA GLY A 18 -9.16 -7.26 32.60
C GLY A 18 -7.70 -6.82 32.70
N LEU A 19 -7.49 -5.61 33.20
CA LEU A 19 -6.21 -5.14 33.71
C LEU A 19 -6.44 -4.63 35.14
N GLU A 20 -5.94 -5.38 36.11
CA GLU A 20 -5.77 -4.92 37.49
C GLU A 20 -4.64 -3.89 37.54
N GLU A 21 -4.97 -2.60 37.70
CA GLU A 21 -4.28 -1.63 38.59
C GLU A 21 -5.01 -0.27 38.56
N PRO A 22 -5.39 0.34 39.71
CA PRO A 22 -6.28 1.50 39.72
C PRO A 22 -5.59 2.85 39.99
N VAL A 23 -6.36 3.90 39.67
CA VAL A 23 -6.32 5.29 40.16
C VAL A 23 -5.48 6.27 39.33
N VAL A 24 -6.17 6.96 38.41
CA VAL A 24 -6.16 8.43 38.16
C VAL A 24 -7.15 8.82 37.03
N TYR A 25 -7.65 7.87 36.23
CA TYR A 25 -8.48 8.17 35.04
C TYR A 25 -10.02 8.15 35.24
N GLU A 26 -10.56 7.67 36.36
CA GLU A 26 -12.03 7.52 36.53
C GLU A 26 -12.80 8.85 36.66
N GLY A 27 -12.17 9.91 37.21
CA GLY A 27 -12.85 11.19 37.45
C GLY A 27 -13.19 11.97 36.18
N TYR A 28 -12.44 11.77 35.10
CA TYR A 28 -12.60 12.54 33.84
C TYR A 28 -13.59 11.89 32.87
N ILE A 29 -13.71 10.56 32.89
CA ILE A 29 -14.62 9.81 32.02
C ILE A 29 -16.05 9.89 32.56
N SER A 30 -16.24 9.77 33.88
CA SER A 30 -17.57 9.80 34.52
C SER A 30 -18.33 11.12 34.29
N LYS A 31 -17.66 12.27 34.43
CA LYS A 31 -18.27 13.59 34.20
C LYS A 31 -18.60 13.86 32.73
N ARG A 32 -17.83 13.28 31.79
CA ARG A 32 -18.05 13.44 30.34
C ARG A 32 -19.21 12.59 29.85
N CYS A 33 -19.36 11.38 30.37
CA CYS A 33 -20.52 10.52 30.12
C CYS A 33 -21.81 11.12 30.67
N GLN A 34 -21.79 11.70 31.88
CA GLN A 34 -22.96 12.39 32.44
C GLN A 34 -23.39 13.61 31.62
N LEU A 35 -22.43 14.37 31.07
CA LEU A 35 -22.74 15.52 30.21
C LEU A 35 -23.35 15.11 28.87
N ILE A 36 -22.83 14.04 28.24
CA ILE A 36 -23.37 13.50 26.98
C ILE A 36 -24.79 12.97 27.19
N GLN A 37 -25.01 12.23 28.27
CA GLN A 37 -26.33 11.68 28.60
C GLN A 37 -27.36 12.78 28.89
N HIS A 38 -26.93 13.87 29.53
CA HIS A 38 -27.80 15.03 29.80
C HIS A 38 -28.12 15.83 28.52
N LEU A 39 -27.17 15.92 27.58
CA LEU A 39 -27.37 16.57 26.28
C LEU A 39 -28.28 15.72 25.37
N GLU A 40 -28.14 14.40 25.39
CA GLU A 40 -29.00 13.49 24.62
C GLU A 40 -30.44 13.50 25.12
N LEU A 41 -30.65 13.52 26.44
CA LEU A 41 -31.98 13.70 27.04
C LEU A 41 -32.59 15.06 26.68
N ARG A 42 -31.79 16.12 26.66
CA ARG A 42 -32.29 17.46 26.33
C ARG A 42 -32.60 17.63 24.85
N VAL A 43 -31.89 16.95 23.97
CA VAL A 43 -32.20 16.88 22.53
C VAL A 43 -33.49 16.11 22.29
N ALA A 44 -33.70 14.99 22.99
CA ALA A 44 -34.94 14.22 22.90
C ALA A 44 -36.17 15.03 23.36
N GLU A 45 -36.05 15.76 24.48
CA GLU A 45 -37.13 16.66 24.97
C GLU A 45 -37.43 17.79 23.96
N LEU A 46 -36.41 18.36 23.33
CA LEU A 46 -36.59 19.41 22.31
C LEU A 46 -37.20 18.87 21.01
N GLU A 47 -36.87 17.64 20.62
CA GLU A 47 -37.48 16.97 19.47
C GLU A 47 -38.96 16.65 19.71
N GLU A 48 -39.34 16.36 20.96
CA GLU A 48 -40.73 16.14 21.37
C GLU A 48 -41.52 17.46 21.42
N GLU A 49 -40.94 18.55 21.95
CA GLU A 49 -41.54 19.90 21.89
C GLU A 49 -41.67 20.43 20.45
N LEU A 50 -40.79 20.03 19.53
CA LEU A 50 -40.85 20.35 18.10
C LEU A 50 -41.87 19.49 17.33
N ALA A 51 -42.23 18.32 17.84
CA ALA A 51 -43.25 17.46 17.22
C ALA A 51 -44.66 18.05 17.34
N ASP A 52 -44.94 18.76 18.45
CA ASP A 52 -46.23 19.41 18.72
C ASP A 52 -46.52 20.66 17.87
N LEU A 53 -45.52 21.22 17.18
CA LEU A 53 -45.66 22.40 16.31
C LEU A 53 -45.84 22.05 14.81
N ARG A 54 -45.93 20.78 14.44
CA ARG A 54 -46.04 20.33 13.04
C ARG A 54 -47.46 20.43 12.50
N CYS A 55 -47.90 21.64 12.19
CA CYS A 55 -48.98 21.88 11.24
C CYS A 55 -48.59 22.96 10.22
N ASN A 56 -47.48 22.75 9.51
CA ASN A 56 -47.28 23.22 8.14
C ASN A 56 -45.95 22.68 7.57
N ARG A 57 -46.03 21.91 6.48
CA ARG A 57 -44.92 21.11 5.96
C ARG A 57 -43.82 21.92 5.25
N GLU A 58 -44.06 23.18 4.90
CA GLU A 58 -43.09 24.01 4.16
C GLU A 58 -42.12 24.81 5.07
N LEU A 59 -42.42 24.96 6.37
CA LEU A 59 -41.54 25.69 7.30
C LEU A 59 -40.43 24.81 7.92
N ALA A 60 -40.60 23.48 7.92
CA ALA A 60 -39.64 22.55 8.50
C ALA A 60 -38.35 22.43 7.67
N ASP A 61 -38.46 22.53 6.34
CA ASP A 61 -37.31 22.39 5.43
C ASP A 61 -36.41 23.62 5.44
N LEU A 62 -36.96 24.83 5.68
CA LEU A 62 -36.16 26.05 5.85
C LEU A 62 -35.47 26.12 7.23
N ALA A 63 -36.08 25.56 8.28
CA ALA A 63 -35.51 25.55 9.63
C ALA A 63 -34.36 24.53 9.80
N GLN A 64 -34.44 23.36 9.13
CA GLN A 64 -33.36 22.36 9.17
C GLN A 64 -32.08 22.81 8.47
N VAL A 65 -32.19 23.59 7.40
CA VAL A 65 -31.03 24.12 6.66
C VAL A 65 -30.32 25.19 7.50
N SER A 66 -31.06 26.08 8.18
CA SER A 66 -30.48 27.17 8.98
C SER A 66 -29.84 26.70 10.30
N PHE A 67 -30.34 25.64 10.94
CA PHE A 67 -29.78 25.16 12.22
C PHE A 67 -28.45 24.39 12.05
N ARG A 68 -28.25 23.71 10.90
CA ARG A 68 -26.99 23.01 10.59
C ARG A 68 -25.83 23.96 10.32
N GLU A 69 -26.10 25.15 9.77
CA GLU A 69 -25.05 26.13 9.48
C GLU A 69 -24.53 26.85 10.74
N ILE A 70 -25.37 27.01 11.76
CA ILE A 70 -25.01 27.74 13.01
C ILE A 70 -24.20 26.86 13.99
N VAL A 71 -24.43 25.54 14.01
CA VAL A 71 -23.73 24.63 14.96
C VAL A 71 -22.36 24.17 14.45
N CYS A 72 -22.06 24.32 13.16
CA CYS A 72 -20.84 23.76 12.56
C CYS A 72 -19.74 24.77 12.18
N THR A 73 -19.80 26.05 12.59
CA THR A 73 -18.71 27.01 12.30
C THR A 73 -18.33 27.88 13.51
N PRO A 74 -17.10 27.73 14.06
CA PRO A 74 -16.53 28.74 14.93
C PRO A 74 -15.74 29.75 14.09
N LYS A 75 -16.22 31.01 14.08
CA LYS A 75 -15.62 32.25 13.54
C LYS A 75 -16.00 32.66 12.10
N VAL A 76 -17.12 33.39 11.96
CA VAL A 76 -17.14 34.68 11.24
C VAL A 76 -18.20 35.58 11.89
N ALA A 77 -17.81 36.37 12.89
CA ALA A 77 -18.59 37.52 13.36
C ALA A 77 -17.68 38.74 13.30
N ARG A 78 -17.64 39.38 12.14
CA ARG A 78 -17.29 40.79 11.87
C ARG A 78 -16.96 40.94 10.38
N LYS A 79 -17.97 41.29 9.57
CA LYS A 79 -17.90 42.30 8.50
C LYS A 79 -19.22 42.32 7.70
N GLU A 80 -19.86 43.48 7.75
CA GLU A 80 -20.74 44.14 6.78
C GLU A 80 -21.48 43.28 5.72
N ILE A 81 -22.80 43.24 5.84
CA ILE A 81 -23.73 42.85 4.76
C ILE A 81 -24.24 44.16 4.12
N PRO A 82 -24.02 44.40 2.82
CA PRO A 82 -24.73 45.44 2.08
C PRO A 82 -26.12 44.95 1.68
N ASP A 83 -27.06 45.87 1.83
CA ASP A 83 -28.47 45.82 1.49
C ASP A 83 -28.68 45.67 -0.03
N GLN A 84 -29.56 44.76 -0.47
CA GLN A 84 -30.62 45.04 -1.47
C GLN A 84 -31.45 43.80 -1.86
N THR A 85 -32.67 43.79 -1.30
CA THR A 85 -33.99 43.58 -1.93
C THR A 85 -34.31 42.30 -2.72
N GLY A 86 -35.28 41.54 -2.20
CA GLY A 86 -36.18 40.74 -3.01
C GLY A 86 -36.97 39.68 -2.23
N THR A 87 -38.18 40.05 -1.76
CA THR A 87 -39.29 39.16 -1.34
C THR A 87 -39.13 38.30 -0.06
N MET A 88 -39.63 38.82 1.08
CA MET A 88 -40.83 38.29 1.77
C MET A 88 -41.08 39.07 3.07
N ASN A 89 -42.01 40.02 3.01
CA ASN A 89 -42.72 40.51 4.19
C ASN A 89 -43.82 39.49 4.52
N THR A 90 -43.80 38.93 5.73
CA THR A 90 -44.93 38.69 6.66
C THR A 90 -44.68 37.45 7.54
N LEU A 91 -44.51 37.68 8.86
CA LEU A 91 -45.01 36.88 9.99
C LEU A 91 -44.34 37.37 11.29
N HIS A 92 -44.90 38.42 11.89
CA HIS A 92 -44.65 38.78 13.28
C HIS A 92 -45.28 37.72 14.19
N ASN A 93 -44.47 36.83 14.78
CA ASN A 93 -44.90 36.00 15.90
C ASN A 93 -44.12 36.39 17.18
N PRO A 94 -44.72 37.16 18.10
CA PRO A 94 -44.08 37.61 19.34
C PRO A 94 -43.59 36.46 20.24
N LYS A 95 -44.18 35.26 20.12
CA LYS A 95 -43.78 34.09 20.91
C LYS A 95 -42.43 33.51 20.45
N MET A 96 -42.16 33.52 19.14
CA MET A 96 -40.87 33.07 18.58
C MET A 96 -39.73 33.99 19.00
N VAL A 97 -39.93 35.31 18.94
CA VAL A 97 -38.91 36.29 19.37
C VAL A 97 -38.59 36.14 20.87
N ASN A 98 -39.59 35.84 21.70
CA ASN A 98 -39.37 35.61 23.13
C ASN A 98 -38.67 34.27 23.41
N LEU A 99 -38.94 33.23 22.60
CA LEU A 99 -38.28 31.92 22.69
C LEU A 99 -36.79 32.02 22.31
N TYR A 100 -36.46 32.71 21.21
CA TYR A 100 -35.08 32.96 20.79
C TYR A 100 -34.29 33.81 21.80
N ARG A 101 -34.94 34.80 22.42
CA ARG A 101 -34.32 35.64 23.45
C ARG A 101 -34.08 34.86 24.76
N THR A 102 -34.99 33.94 25.11
CA THR A 102 -34.84 33.09 26.31
C THR A 102 -33.78 32.01 26.10
N ALA A 103 -33.71 31.39 24.92
CA ALA A 103 -32.68 30.42 24.55
C ALA A 103 -31.26 31.04 24.51
N GLY A 104 -31.13 32.24 23.90
CA GLY A 104 -29.87 32.99 23.88
C GLY A 104 -29.39 33.39 25.28
N ASN A 105 -30.31 33.79 26.16
CA ASN A 105 -29.98 34.14 27.55
C ASN A 105 -29.56 32.91 28.38
N SER A 106 -30.17 31.75 28.16
CA SER A 106 -29.80 30.50 28.85
C SER A 106 -28.42 29.99 28.44
N VAL A 107 -28.08 30.06 27.16
CA VAL A 107 -26.74 29.68 26.65
C VAL A 107 -25.67 30.65 27.16
N MET A 108 -25.95 31.95 27.19
CA MET A 108 -25.04 32.94 27.78
C MET A 108 -24.87 32.77 29.29
N LYS A 109 -25.90 32.34 30.03
CA LYS A 109 -25.82 32.04 31.47
C LYS A 109 -24.97 30.81 31.77
N ILE A 110 -24.99 29.80 30.90
CA ILE A 110 -24.16 28.58 31.00
C ILE A 110 -22.70 28.86 30.64
N LEU A 111 -22.45 29.75 29.66
CA LEU A 111 -21.09 30.15 29.28
C LEU A 111 -20.46 31.14 30.26
N SER A 112 -21.26 31.95 30.96
CA SER A 112 -20.77 32.91 31.97
C SER A 112 -20.61 32.33 33.37
N SER A 113 -21.26 31.20 33.70
CA SER A 113 -21.13 30.54 35.01
C SER A 113 -19.87 29.68 35.19
N ASN A 114 -19.09 29.46 34.13
CA ASN A 114 -17.78 28.78 34.21
C ASN A 114 -16.57 29.74 34.14
N ALA A 115 -16.79 31.05 34.27
CA ALA A 115 -15.74 32.06 34.39
C ALA A 115 -15.70 32.66 35.80
N ALA A 116 -15.47 31.82 36.81
CA ALA A 116 -15.14 32.28 38.17
C ALA A 116 -14.27 31.24 38.89
N VAL A 117 -12.95 31.43 38.84
CA VAL A 117 -12.01 30.85 39.81
C VAL A 117 -11.55 32.01 40.70
N PRO A 118 -11.59 31.91 42.05
CA PRO A 118 -11.20 33.02 42.91
C PRO A 118 -9.69 33.25 42.89
N SER A 119 -9.32 34.53 42.93
CA SER A 119 -7.97 35.01 43.19
C SER A 119 -7.55 34.72 44.63
N VAL A 120 -6.31 34.26 44.80
CA VAL A 120 -5.58 34.34 46.07
C VAL A 120 -4.32 35.14 45.82
N GLY A 121 -4.24 36.31 46.46
CA GLY A 121 -3.13 37.26 46.39
C GLY A 121 -1.94 36.91 47.30
N PRO A 122 -0.88 37.73 47.29
CA PRO A 122 0.51 37.31 47.50
C PRO A 122 1.03 37.54 48.93
N VAL A 123 1.96 36.69 49.40
CA VAL A 123 2.86 37.01 50.53
C VAL A 123 4.29 36.47 50.31
N ARG A 124 5.18 37.44 50.03
CA ARG A 124 6.61 37.67 50.40
C ARG A 124 7.61 36.51 50.61
N LEU A 125 8.62 36.53 49.72
CA LEU A 125 10.06 36.85 49.95
C LEU A 125 10.80 36.23 51.14
N CYS A 126 11.88 35.50 50.82
CA CYS A 126 13.21 35.71 51.39
C CYS A 126 14.31 35.43 50.35
N ASN A 127 15.26 36.37 50.27
CA ASN A 127 16.37 36.48 49.32
C ASN A 127 17.55 35.56 49.62
N SER A 128 18.27 35.16 48.57
CA SER A 128 19.73 35.27 48.39
C SER A 128 20.09 34.48 47.13
N GLY A 129 20.94 34.88 46.20
CA GLY A 129 21.85 36.00 46.00
C GLY A 129 22.69 35.63 44.78
N MET A 130 22.95 36.59 43.90
CA MET A 130 23.72 36.43 42.65
C MET A 130 25.15 35.91 42.90
N GLY A 131 25.73 35.22 41.92
CA GLY A 131 27.17 34.94 41.85
C GLY A 131 27.65 34.59 40.43
N PRO A 132 28.67 35.28 39.88
CA PRO A 132 29.18 35.10 38.51
C PRO A 132 30.40 34.17 38.40
N SER A 133 30.79 33.92 37.14
CA SER A 133 32.03 33.37 36.55
C SER A 133 33.22 32.84 37.40
N ASN A 134 33.84 31.81 36.80
CA ASN A 134 35.28 31.48 36.70
C ASN A 134 35.91 30.28 37.49
N SER A 135 36.69 29.51 36.72
CA SER A 135 37.95 28.80 37.03
C SER A 135 37.98 27.41 37.73
N ASN A 136 38.53 26.45 36.98
CA ASN A 136 39.62 25.49 37.26
C ASN A 136 39.77 24.71 38.60
N ARG A 137 40.17 23.43 38.44
CA ARG A 137 40.61 22.38 39.41
C ARG A 137 39.47 21.71 40.19
N GLY A 138 39.41 20.40 40.44
CA GLY A 138 40.30 19.26 40.20
C GLY A 138 39.91 18.12 41.17
N PHE A 139 39.99 16.87 40.68
CA PHE A 139 40.13 15.59 41.41
C PHE A 139 38.94 14.83 42.08
N THR A 140 38.84 13.58 41.60
CA THR A 140 38.47 12.29 42.26
C THR A 140 37.02 11.99 42.66
N LYS A 141 36.40 10.98 42.01
CA LYS A 141 36.45 9.58 42.49
C LYS A 141 35.94 8.59 41.43
N LYS A 142 36.77 7.57 41.19
CA LYS A 142 36.48 6.32 40.47
C LYS A 142 35.38 5.52 41.18
N ARG A 143 34.51 4.87 40.40
CA ARG A 143 34.16 3.45 40.59
C ARG A 143 34.07 2.82 39.20
N GLY A 144 35.02 1.92 38.91
CA GLY A 144 34.90 0.98 37.82
C GLY A 144 34.10 -0.24 38.27
N TYR A 145 33.58 -0.99 37.31
CA TYR A 145 33.56 -2.44 37.38
C TYR A 145 33.94 -3.02 36.02
N ASP A 146 34.68 -4.11 36.14
CA ASP A 146 35.64 -4.64 35.20
C ASP A 146 35.03 -5.75 34.34
N ILE A 147 35.66 -5.92 33.18
CA ILE A 147 35.42 -6.91 32.15
C ILE A 147 35.98 -8.26 32.62
N THR A 148 35.27 -9.37 32.35
CA THR A 148 35.91 -10.69 32.26
C THR A 148 35.81 -11.23 30.83
N ARG A 149 36.97 -11.75 30.41
CA ARG A 149 37.43 -12.09 29.06
C ARG A 149 36.75 -13.32 28.46
N ASN A 150 36.74 -13.40 27.12
CA ASN A 150 37.39 -14.54 26.45
C ASN A 150 38.04 -14.10 25.11
N PRO A 151 39.28 -14.51 24.80
CA PRO A 151 40.07 -14.00 23.68
C PRO A 151 40.21 -15.01 22.54
N HIS A 152 39.92 -14.62 21.29
CA HIS A 152 40.52 -15.23 20.10
C HIS A 152 40.58 -14.19 18.97
N LEU A 153 41.69 -14.21 18.21
CA LEU A 153 42.00 -13.48 16.95
C LEU A 153 42.45 -12.00 17.19
N ASN A 154 43.68 -11.55 16.94
CA ASN A 154 44.67 -11.89 15.91
C ASN A 154 46.13 -11.62 16.36
N LYS A 155 47.02 -12.58 16.09
CA LYS A 155 48.43 -12.33 15.70
C LYS A 155 48.37 -12.14 14.17
N TRP A 156 49.01 -11.16 13.54
CA TRP A 156 50.44 -11.08 13.24
C TRP A 156 50.77 -9.63 12.84
N ARG A 157 51.65 -8.95 13.59
CA ARG A 157 53.03 -8.57 13.21
C ARG A 157 53.18 -7.67 11.97
N SER A 158 53.51 -6.41 12.23
CA SER A 158 54.54 -5.68 11.49
C SER A 158 55.41 -4.91 12.49
N ARG A 159 56.73 -5.04 12.35
CA ARG A 159 57.77 -4.23 12.99
C ARG A 159 58.88 -4.01 11.96
N GLN A 160 59.60 -2.94 12.20
CA GLN A 160 60.76 -2.37 11.49
C GLN A 160 60.37 -1.35 10.42
N ASP A 161 60.44 -0.05 10.71
CA ASP A 161 61.55 0.82 11.18
C ASP A 161 62.13 1.56 9.96
N GLY A 162 62.20 2.89 10.05
CA GLY A 162 62.83 3.73 9.03
C GLY A 162 62.36 5.18 9.06
N GLU A 163 63.00 5.96 9.96
CA GLU A 163 62.91 7.41 10.22
C GLU A 163 62.97 8.31 8.95
N VAL A 164 62.07 9.32 8.76
CA VAL A 164 62.18 10.78 9.11
C VAL A 164 63.07 11.59 8.12
N PRO A 165 62.88 12.92 7.84
CA PRO A 165 61.73 13.84 7.98
C PRO A 165 61.35 14.64 6.71
N GLU A 166 60.18 15.29 6.82
CA GLU A 166 59.79 16.66 6.39
C GLU A 166 60.78 17.50 5.56
N GLU A 167 60.29 18.15 4.50
CA GLU A 167 59.89 19.57 4.57
C GLU A 167 59.24 20.09 3.27
N LYS A 168 58.14 20.82 3.48
CA LYS A 168 57.74 22.09 2.87
C LYS A 168 57.75 22.26 1.34
N GLY A 169 56.61 22.75 0.85
CA GLY A 169 56.64 23.89 -0.07
C GLY A 169 55.56 23.91 -1.14
N THR A 170 54.48 24.64 -0.84
CA THR A 170 53.83 25.63 -1.73
C THR A 170 53.36 25.17 -3.12
N GLY A 171 52.04 25.15 -3.32
CA GLY A 171 51.43 25.30 -4.66
C GLY A 171 51.59 26.74 -5.20
N PRO A 172 50.70 27.23 -6.07
CA PRO A 172 49.83 26.56 -7.02
C PRO A 172 49.95 27.16 -8.45
N ALA A 173 49.06 26.71 -9.33
CA ALA A 173 48.38 27.52 -10.38
C ALA A 173 48.83 27.40 -11.85
N LYS A 174 47.81 27.05 -12.65
CA LYS A 174 47.43 27.57 -14.00
C LYS A 174 48.13 27.00 -15.24
N HIS A 175 47.35 26.13 -15.94
CA HIS A 175 46.85 26.23 -17.34
C HIS A 175 47.39 27.36 -18.26
N PRO A 176 47.23 27.32 -19.61
CA PRO A 176 46.57 26.32 -20.49
C PRO A 176 47.30 26.03 -21.85
N GLY A 177 46.75 25.10 -22.65
CA GLY A 177 46.52 25.34 -24.09
C GLY A 177 47.44 24.67 -25.13
N GLY A 178 46.80 24.13 -26.19
CA GLY A 178 47.38 23.87 -27.52
C GLY A 178 47.67 22.39 -27.82
N SER A 179 46.77 21.64 -28.48
CA SER A 179 46.62 21.50 -29.95
C SER A 179 47.52 20.42 -30.61
N VAL A 180 46.94 19.22 -30.83
CA VAL A 180 46.86 18.35 -32.04
C VAL A 180 48.01 18.48 -33.09
N PRO A 181 48.63 17.42 -33.68
CA PRO A 181 47.99 16.29 -34.40
C PRO A 181 48.65 14.89 -34.30
N GLY A 182 47.94 13.86 -34.79
CA GLY A 182 48.37 12.44 -34.85
C GLY A 182 49.55 12.16 -35.80
N PRO A 183 50.01 10.88 -35.88
CA PRO A 183 49.48 10.01 -36.94
C PRO A 183 49.37 8.49 -36.59
N SER A 184 48.36 7.90 -37.23
CA SER A 184 48.21 6.57 -37.83
C SER A 184 49.16 5.36 -37.56
N ILE A 185 48.50 4.17 -37.61
CA ILE A 185 48.91 2.86 -38.17
C ILE A 185 49.17 1.67 -37.20
N GLN A 186 48.36 0.62 -37.45
CA GLN A 186 48.55 -0.85 -37.32
C GLN A 186 48.25 -1.62 -36.01
N ALA A 187 47.12 -2.33 -36.10
CA ALA A 187 46.92 -3.77 -35.91
C ALA A 187 48.05 -4.59 -35.24
N GLY A 188 47.72 -5.17 -34.09
CA GLY A 188 48.47 -6.24 -33.44
C GLY A 188 47.53 -7.23 -32.75
N ARG A 189 47.62 -8.49 -33.17
CA ARG A 189 46.82 -9.65 -32.75
C ARG A 189 46.93 -9.92 -31.24
N VAL A 190 45.82 -10.28 -30.60
CA VAL A 190 45.77 -10.87 -29.26
C VAL A 190 45.96 -12.40 -29.39
N PRO A 191 46.93 -13.03 -28.70
CA PRO A 191 47.10 -14.48 -28.74
C PRO A 191 46.18 -15.18 -27.73
N VAL A 192 45.44 -16.16 -28.23
CA VAL A 192 44.79 -17.23 -27.48
C VAL A 192 45.86 -18.16 -26.92
N VAL A 193 45.88 -18.35 -25.59
CA VAL A 193 46.65 -19.44 -24.96
C VAL A 193 45.68 -20.49 -24.43
N ARG A 194 45.62 -21.62 -25.15
CA ARG A 194 45.14 -22.90 -24.64
C ARG A 194 46.17 -23.47 -23.66
N ARG A 195 45.71 -24.10 -22.58
CA ARG A 195 46.45 -25.15 -21.88
C ARG A 195 45.53 -26.34 -21.66
N ASP A 196 45.70 -27.34 -22.51
CA ASP A 196 45.37 -28.73 -22.23
C ASP A 196 46.47 -29.33 -21.34
N LEU A 197 46.09 -30.14 -20.35
CA LEU A 197 46.93 -31.23 -19.84
C LEU A 197 46.04 -32.35 -19.28
N VAL A 198 46.18 -33.52 -19.90
CA VAL A 198 45.45 -34.77 -19.64
C VAL A 198 46.32 -35.70 -18.77
N ARG A 199 45.70 -36.20 -17.69
CA ARG A 199 45.79 -37.49 -16.94
C ARG A 199 47.08 -38.34 -16.91
N ALA A 200 47.37 -38.87 -15.71
CA ALA A 200 47.45 -40.31 -15.40
C ALA A 200 47.44 -40.59 -13.85
N PRO A 201 47.08 -41.82 -13.36
CA PRO A 201 46.31 -42.03 -12.11
C PRO A 201 46.90 -43.02 -11.05
N LEU A 202 46.12 -43.23 -9.95
CA LEU A 202 46.03 -44.39 -8.99
C LEU A 202 46.78 -44.30 -7.63
N PRO A 203 46.32 -45.00 -6.54
CA PRO A 203 45.46 -46.20 -6.53
C PRO A 203 44.24 -46.24 -5.58
N ALA A 204 43.43 -47.27 -5.84
CA ALA A 204 42.13 -47.63 -5.28
C ALA A 204 42.15 -48.24 -3.87
N ARG A 205 41.02 -48.10 -3.15
CA ARG A 205 40.51 -49.14 -2.24
C ARG A 205 38.98 -49.28 -2.34
N ARG A 206 38.60 -50.36 -3.03
CA ARG A 206 37.48 -51.30 -2.85
C ARG A 206 36.05 -50.78 -2.61
N THR A 207 35.27 -50.89 -3.68
CA THR A 207 33.80 -51.10 -3.69
C THR A 207 33.44 -52.59 -3.66
N ARG A 208 32.24 -52.92 -3.15
CA ARG A 208 31.25 -53.92 -3.64
C ARG A 208 30.16 -54.21 -2.57
N PRO A 209 28.97 -54.75 -2.90
CA PRO A 209 27.97 -54.22 -3.84
C PRO A 209 26.52 -54.35 -3.30
N SER A 210 25.55 -53.75 -4.01
CA SER A 210 24.12 -54.04 -3.90
C SER A 210 23.68 -55.19 -4.83
N ARG A 211 22.78 -56.07 -4.34
CA ARG A 211 21.83 -56.98 -5.05
C ARG A 211 21.04 -57.77 -3.99
N GLU A 212 19.72 -57.63 -3.86
CA GLU A 212 18.59 -58.23 -4.60
C GLU A 212 17.97 -59.48 -3.95
N ALA A 213 16.65 -59.40 -3.67
CA ALA A 213 15.57 -60.41 -3.75
C ALA A 213 15.61 -61.63 -2.76
N ARG A 214 14.51 -62.23 -2.26
CA ARG A 214 13.16 -62.65 -2.76
C ARG A 214 12.23 -62.96 -1.54
N GLU A 215 10.91 -63.15 -1.58
CA GLU A 215 9.96 -63.81 -2.54
C GLU A 215 8.49 -63.43 -2.16
N CYS A 216 7.61 -63.02 -3.10
CA CYS A 216 6.46 -63.73 -3.74
C CYS A 216 5.20 -63.94 -2.84
N ALA A 217 3.93 -63.75 -3.26
CA ALA A 217 3.19 -63.81 -4.55
C ALA A 217 1.93 -62.89 -4.48
N GLY A 218 1.13 -62.55 -5.50
CA GLY A 218 1.01 -62.86 -6.94
C GLY A 218 -0.30 -62.25 -7.51
N GLY A 219 -0.40 -62.12 -8.84
CA GLY A 219 -1.64 -61.91 -9.63
C GLY A 219 -2.01 -60.44 -9.95
N ALA A 220 -1.64 -59.86 -11.11
CA ALA A 220 -2.27 -59.97 -12.44
C ALA A 220 -3.71 -59.41 -12.54
N HIS A 221 -3.89 -58.21 -13.11
CA HIS A 221 -4.49 -57.99 -14.45
C HIS A 221 -4.69 -56.50 -14.79
N ARG A 222 -4.82 -56.28 -16.09
CA ARG A 222 -4.74 -55.05 -16.89
C ARG A 222 -6.16 -54.68 -17.38
N ILE A 223 -6.30 -53.45 -17.92
CA ILE A 223 -7.44 -52.91 -18.72
C ILE A 223 -8.57 -52.36 -17.84
N GLY A 224 -9.16 -51.17 -18.01
CA GLY A 224 -9.20 -50.16 -19.05
C GLY A 224 -10.59 -49.48 -18.94
N LEU A 225 -10.63 -48.13 -18.91
CA LEU A 225 -11.67 -47.14 -19.33
C LEU A 225 -13.16 -47.57 -19.51
N PRO A 226 -14.15 -46.65 -19.62
CA PRO A 226 -14.44 -45.39 -18.91
C PRO A 226 -15.98 -45.13 -18.68
N TRP A 227 -16.32 -43.90 -18.22
CA TRP A 227 -17.55 -43.12 -18.51
C TRP A 227 -18.94 -43.49 -17.92
N ARG A 228 -19.58 -42.47 -17.30
CA ARG A 228 -20.94 -41.90 -17.49
C ARG A 228 -21.80 -41.65 -16.24
N GLU A 229 -22.35 -40.44 -16.26
CA GLU A 229 -23.44 -39.87 -15.47
C GLU A 229 -24.72 -40.72 -15.49
N THR A 230 -25.55 -40.61 -14.44
CA THR A 230 -26.98 -40.27 -14.60
C THR A 230 -27.60 -39.77 -13.29
N ARG A 231 -28.65 -38.95 -13.45
CA ARG A 231 -29.42 -38.16 -12.48
C ARG A 231 -30.59 -38.93 -11.85
N GLY A 232 -31.13 -38.40 -10.75
CA GLY A 232 -32.58 -38.40 -10.40
C GLY A 232 -32.91 -38.99 -9.01
N THR A 233 -33.38 -38.21 -8.01
CA THR A 233 -34.80 -37.89 -7.62
C THR A 233 -35.67 -39.14 -7.32
N GLN A 234 -36.49 -39.31 -6.27
CA GLN A 234 -37.17 -38.45 -5.28
C GLN A 234 -37.96 -39.35 -4.24
N TYR A 235 -38.25 -38.82 -3.03
CA TYR A 235 -39.45 -38.97 -2.11
C TYR A 235 -40.04 -40.35 -1.66
N ALA A 236 -40.08 -40.65 -0.33
CA ALA A 236 -41.23 -40.64 0.65
C ALA A 236 -42.20 -41.87 0.59
N LEU A 237 -42.84 -42.49 1.61
CA LEU A 237 -43.23 -42.21 3.01
C LEU A 237 -43.75 -43.53 3.70
N LEU A 238 -43.68 -43.58 5.05
CA LEU A 238 -44.60 -44.16 6.08
C LEU A 238 -44.85 -45.68 6.28
N GLY A 239 -44.84 -46.08 7.57
CA GLY A 239 -45.49 -47.28 8.13
C GLY A 239 -45.18 -47.52 9.63
N GLU A 240 -46.20 -47.46 10.50
CA GLU A 240 -46.19 -47.44 11.98
C GLU A 240 -46.17 -48.84 12.67
N SER A 241 -45.72 -48.94 13.95
CA SER A 241 -46.47 -49.57 15.08
C SER A 241 -45.68 -49.72 16.42
N ALA A 242 -46.24 -49.08 17.46
CA ALA A 242 -46.35 -49.34 18.93
C ALA A 242 -45.20 -49.88 19.86
N CYS A 243 -45.02 -49.16 20.99
CA CYS A 243 -44.15 -49.35 22.19
C CYS A 243 -44.85 -50.11 23.36
N PRO A 244 -44.17 -50.62 24.46
CA PRO A 244 -43.66 -49.82 25.63
C PRO A 244 -42.47 -50.47 26.44
N PRO A 245 -42.00 -50.00 27.63
CA PRO A 245 -41.82 -48.64 28.18
C PRO A 245 -40.39 -48.31 28.70
N VAL A 246 -40.01 -47.02 28.53
CA VAL A 246 -39.19 -46.09 29.34
C VAL A 246 -38.06 -46.59 30.28
N LYS A 247 -36.81 -46.22 29.92
CA LYS A 247 -35.71 -45.82 30.84
C LYS A 247 -35.22 -44.41 30.44
N PRO A 248 -34.78 -43.56 31.39
CA PRO A 248 -34.46 -42.15 31.14
C PRO A 248 -33.25 -41.99 30.21
N GLN A 249 -33.41 -41.22 29.13
CA GLN A 249 -32.31 -40.82 28.26
C GLN A 249 -31.44 -39.75 28.95
N PRO A 250 -30.10 -39.86 28.89
CA PRO A 250 -29.21 -38.76 29.21
C PRO A 250 -29.33 -37.66 28.14
N HIS A 251 -29.31 -36.42 28.60
CA HIS A 251 -29.43 -35.20 27.82
C HIS A 251 -28.56 -35.18 26.56
N LEU A 252 -29.19 -34.85 25.43
CA LEU A 252 -28.51 -34.45 24.19
C LEU A 252 -27.61 -33.23 24.45
N PRO A 253 -26.31 -33.25 24.08
CA PRO A 253 -25.49 -32.06 24.12
C PRO A 253 -25.89 -31.11 22.96
N PRO A 254 -25.87 -29.78 23.17
CA PRO A 254 -26.20 -28.82 22.14
C PRO A 254 -25.16 -28.80 21.01
N ARG A 255 -25.65 -28.42 19.82
CA ARG A 255 -24.90 -28.32 18.57
C ARG A 255 -23.73 -27.33 18.65
N GLY A 256 -22.59 -27.74 18.08
CA GLY A 256 -21.65 -26.85 17.36
C GLY A 256 -20.53 -26.25 18.19
N ALA A 257 -19.44 -27.00 18.38
CA ALA A 257 -18.19 -26.51 18.94
C ALA A 257 -17.40 -25.61 17.95
N PRO A 258 -16.63 -24.61 18.44
CA PRO A 258 -15.76 -23.75 17.63
C PRO A 258 -14.51 -24.44 17.02
N ASP A 259 -13.77 -23.79 16.08
CA ASP A 259 -12.67 -24.39 15.24
C ASP A 259 -11.34 -24.57 15.99
N TRP A 260 -11.34 -24.38 17.29
CA TRP A 260 -10.45 -25.15 18.10
C TRP A 260 -11.19 -26.45 18.38
N GLN A 261 -10.79 -27.56 17.75
CA GLN A 261 -11.23 -28.87 18.24
C GLN A 261 -11.16 -28.83 19.77
N VAL A 262 -12.16 -29.37 20.48
CA VAL A 262 -12.24 -29.29 21.95
C VAL A 262 -10.89 -29.64 22.59
N SER A 263 -10.12 -30.56 21.99
CA SER A 263 -8.73 -30.90 22.33
C SER A 263 -7.71 -29.74 22.30
N LYS A 264 -7.85 -28.76 21.39
CA LYS A 264 -6.98 -27.58 21.26
C LYS A 264 -7.29 -26.50 22.31
N ILE A 265 -8.57 -26.27 22.64
CA ILE A 265 -9.00 -25.33 23.70
C ILE A 265 -8.46 -25.75 25.06
N THR A 266 -8.53 -27.05 25.39
CA THR A 266 -8.07 -27.57 26.67
C THR A 266 -6.54 -27.55 26.80
N LYS A 267 -5.81 -27.74 25.69
CA LYS A 267 -4.34 -27.80 25.69
C LYS A 267 -3.66 -26.44 25.84
N TRP A 268 -4.32 -25.36 25.41
CA TRP A 268 -3.78 -23.99 25.42
C TRP A 268 -4.45 -23.04 26.42
N ARG A 269 -5.35 -23.54 27.29
CA ARG A 269 -6.11 -22.73 28.27
C ARG A 269 -6.77 -21.49 27.65
N LEU A 270 -7.39 -21.65 26.47
CA LEU A 270 -8.17 -20.59 25.83
C LEU A 270 -9.66 -20.75 26.17
N ASP A 271 -10.39 -19.64 26.25
CA ASP A 271 -11.83 -19.59 26.54
C ASP A 271 -12.65 -20.36 25.47
N PRO A 272 -13.59 -21.27 25.83
CA PRO A 272 -14.30 -22.12 24.88
C PRO A 272 -15.22 -21.43 23.86
N GLU A 273 -15.47 -20.12 23.94
CA GLU A 273 -16.57 -19.45 23.20
C GLU A 273 -16.20 -18.82 21.83
N ARG A 274 -15.00 -19.00 21.27
CA ARG A 274 -14.56 -18.25 20.06
C ARG A 274 -14.92 -18.92 18.71
N PRO A 275 -15.68 -18.28 17.80
CA PRO A 275 -16.21 -18.90 16.56
C PRO A 275 -15.16 -19.30 15.49
N THR A 276 -15.55 -20.25 14.61
CA THR A 276 -14.75 -20.84 13.51
C THR A 276 -14.43 -19.91 12.33
N SER A 277 -13.55 -20.31 11.41
CA SER A 277 -13.29 -19.59 10.14
C SER A 277 -14.54 -19.42 9.28
N LYS A 278 -15.30 -20.50 9.09
CA LYS A 278 -16.61 -20.50 8.39
C LYS A 278 -17.66 -19.69 9.16
N GLN A 279 -17.67 -19.76 10.50
CA GLN A 279 -18.59 -18.99 11.33
C GLN A 279 -18.23 -17.50 11.37
N ALA A 280 -16.96 -17.12 11.40
CA ALA A 280 -16.51 -15.74 11.31
C ALA A 280 -16.88 -15.12 9.97
N TRP A 281 -16.79 -15.87 8.87
CA TRP A 281 -17.24 -15.45 7.56
C TRP A 281 -18.76 -15.25 7.51
N SER A 282 -19.54 -16.18 8.07
CA SER A 282 -21.00 -16.06 8.17
C SER A 282 -21.45 -15.02 9.20
N LEU A 283 -20.65 -14.74 10.23
CA LEU A 283 -20.86 -13.64 11.17
C LEU A 283 -20.52 -12.30 10.51
N TRP A 284 -19.45 -12.19 9.74
CA TRP A 284 -19.14 -10.99 8.95
C TRP A 284 -20.20 -10.75 7.87
N ALA A 285 -20.61 -11.79 7.15
CA ALA A 285 -21.71 -11.72 6.18
C ALA A 285 -23.09 -11.47 6.82
N LYS A 286 -23.27 -11.73 8.12
CA LYS A 286 -24.52 -11.49 8.87
C LYS A 286 -24.54 -10.14 9.59
N TYR A 287 -23.39 -9.63 10.03
CA TYR A 287 -23.29 -8.43 10.86
C TYR A 287 -22.53 -7.26 10.17
N GLY A 288 -21.60 -7.56 9.26
CA GLY A 288 -20.80 -6.57 8.53
C GLY A 288 -21.46 -6.01 7.26
N SER A 289 -22.36 -6.77 6.62
CA SER A 289 -23.05 -6.37 5.39
C SER A 289 -24.45 -5.76 5.62
N GLY A 290 -25.05 -5.93 6.81
CA GLY A 290 -26.50 -5.87 6.97
C GLY A 290 -27.12 -4.82 7.92
N TYR A 291 -26.37 -4.09 8.75
CA TYR A 291 -26.98 -3.16 9.72
C TYR A 291 -26.44 -1.74 9.66
N GLY A 292 -27.35 -0.79 9.38
CA GLY A 292 -27.47 0.58 9.89
C GLY A 292 -26.27 1.54 9.83
N PRO A 293 -25.24 1.44 10.70
CA PRO A 293 -24.24 2.51 10.87
C PRO A 293 -23.00 2.43 9.96
N TRP A 294 -22.74 1.28 9.30
CA TRP A 294 -21.44 0.98 8.67
C TRP A 294 -21.32 1.33 7.18
N LYS A 295 -22.02 2.38 6.71
CA LYS A 295 -22.16 2.66 5.27
C LYS A 295 -20.97 3.36 4.62
N THR A 296 -20.06 3.96 5.38
CA THR A 296 -18.98 4.78 4.82
C THR A 296 -17.67 4.00 4.69
N SER A 297 -16.92 4.24 3.62
CA SER A 297 -15.63 3.58 3.36
C SER A 297 -14.61 3.73 4.52
N PRO A 298 -14.49 4.89 5.20
CA PRO A 298 -13.58 5.04 6.35
C PRO A 298 -13.88 4.09 7.50
N THR A 299 -15.15 3.86 7.83
CA THR A 299 -15.51 2.95 8.93
C THR A 299 -15.23 1.50 8.55
N ARG A 300 -15.45 1.13 7.28
CA ARG A 300 -15.05 -0.18 6.74
C ARG A 300 -13.53 -0.38 6.79
N TYR A 301 -12.75 0.67 6.52
CA TYR A 301 -11.29 0.64 6.66
C TYR A 301 -10.85 0.35 8.10
N ILE A 302 -11.38 1.09 9.08
CA ILE A 302 -11.07 0.88 10.51
C ILE A 302 -11.40 -0.56 10.94
N LEU A 303 -12.54 -1.10 10.49
CA LEU A 303 -12.92 -2.48 10.76
C LEU A 303 -11.91 -3.49 10.20
N LEU A 304 -11.49 -3.32 8.94
CA LEU A 304 -10.53 -4.22 8.31
C LEU A 304 -9.13 -4.12 8.93
N MET A 305 -8.68 -2.92 9.31
CA MET A 305 -7.40 -2.74 10.02
C MET A 305 -7.45 -3.39 11.42
N THR A 306 -8.56 -3.21 12.15
CA THR A 306 -8.77 -3.87 13.45
C THR A 306 -8.78 -5.40 13.30
N LEU A 307 -9.34 -5.91 12.20
CA LEU A 307 -9.31 -7.34 11.90
C LEU A 307 -7.88 -7.82 11.62
N GLN A 308 -7.10 -7.04 10.87
CA GLN A 308 -5.69 -7.34 10.59
C GLN A 308 -4.85 -7.42 11.87
N ASP A 309 -5.11 -6.54 12.85
CA ASP A 309 -4.40 -6.51 14.14
C ASP A 309 -4.82 -7.63 15.10
N ARG A 310 -5.94 -8.31 14.81
CA ARG A 310 -6.52 -9.34 15.70
C ARG A 310 -6.36 -10.75 15.15
N ASN A 311 -6.53 -10.91 13.84
CA ASN A 311 -6.50 -12.22 13.20
C ASN A 311 -6.07 -12.07 11.73
N GLU A 312 -4.77 -12.22 11.50
CA GLU A 312 -4.13 -12.06 10.20
C GLU A 312 -4.70 -13.01 9.13
N LYS A 313 -4.81 -14.30 9.44
CA LYS A 313 -5.36 -15.31 8.52
C LYS A 313 -6.78 -14.98 8.09
N LEU A 314 -7.65 -14.61 9.04
CA LEU A 314 -9.02 -14.21 8.76
C LEU A 314 -9.09 -12.90 7.95
N PHE A 315 -8.23 -11.92 8.25
CA PHE A 315 -8.13 -10.69 7.46
C PHE A 315 -7.85 -11.00 5.98
N TYR A 316 -6.81 -11.78 5.69
CA TYR A 316 -6.49 -12.14 4.31
C TYR A 316 -7.52 -13.07 3.69
N ARG A 317 -8.19 -13.93 4.47
CA ARG A 317 -9.32 -14.73 3.99
C ARG A 317 -10.49 -13.86 3.52
N VAL A 318 -10.79 -12.77 4.24
CA VAL A 318 -11.82 -11.79 3.86
C VAL A 318 -11.40 -11.03 2.61
N LEU A 319 -10.16 -10.52 2.54
CA LEU A 319 -9.69 -9.81 1.34
C LEU A 319 -9.73 -10.70 0.09
N THR A 320 -9.27 -11.95 0.21
CA THR A 320 -9.19 -12.87 -0.94
C THR A 320 -10.52 -13.49 -1.33
N SER A 321 -11.56 -13.39 -0.49
CA SER A 321 -12.90 -13.87 -0.86
C SER A 321 -13.64 -12.95 -1.81
N ASP A 322 -13.37 -11.64 -1.77
CA ASP A 322 -13.86 -10.68 -2.78
C ASP A 322 -12.87 -9.52 -2.88
N ILE A 323 -11.82 -9.72 -3.69
CA ILE A 323 -10.77 -8.71 -3.83
C ILE A 323 -11.29 -7.43 -4.51
N GLU A 324 -12.31 -7.53 -5.36
CA GLU A 324 -12.93 -6.39 -6.04
C GLU A 324 -13.66 -5.48 -5.05
N GLU A 325 -14.34 -6.08 -4.06
CA GLU A 325 -15.02 -5.33 -3.00
C GLU A 325 -14.03 -4.72 -1.99
N PHE A 326 -13.04 -5.49 -1.53
CA PHE A 326 -12.22 -5.07 -0.39
C PHE A 326 -10.94 -4.31 -0.74
N MET A 327 -10.36 -4.52 -1.93
CA MET A 327 -9.15 -3.79 -2.34
C MET A 327 -9.35 -2.27 -2.31
N PRO A 328 -10.48 -1.70 -2.79
CA PRO A 328 -10.72 -0.26 -2.70
C PRO A 328 -10.91 0.28 -1.29
N ILE A 329 -11.12 -0.60 -0.31
CA ILE A 329 -11.24 -0.26 1.12
C ILE A 329 -9.86 -0.25 1.79
N VAL A 330 -9.06 -1.32 1.63
CA VAL A 330 -7.74 -1.41 2.28
C VAL A 330 -6.64 -0.62 1.56
N TYR A 331 -6.89 -0.23 0.31
CA TYR A 331 -5.99 0.55 -0.51
C TYR A 331 -6.74 1.68 -1.24
N THR A 332 -6.32 2.07 -2.44
CA THR A 332 -6.89 3.20 -3.19
C THR A 332 -8.35 2.94 -3.57
N PRO A 333 -9.28 3.88 -3.33
CA PRO A 333 -9.02 5.25 -2.86
C PRO A 333 -9.13 5.47 -1.34
N THR A 334 -9.67 4.52 -0.58
CA THR A 334 -10.05 4.73 0.83
C THR A 334 -8.84 4.95 1.74
N VAL A 335 -7.70 4.31 1.48
CA VAL A 335 -6.48 4.46 2.27
C VAL A 335 -5.98 5.91 2.30
N GLY A 336 -6.13 6.65 1.21
CA GLY A 336 -5.72 8.06 1.17
C GLY A 336 -6.57 8.93 2.11
N LEU A 337 -7.88 8.69 2.14
CA LEU A 337 -8.78 9.35 3.09
C LEU A 337 -8.46 8.94 4.54
N ALA A 338 -8.15 7.65 4.76
CA ALA A 338 -7.71 7.18 6.07
C ALA A 338 -6.39 7.84 6.50
N CYS A 339 -5.46 8.09 5.58
CA CYS A 339 -4.24 8.85 5.85
C CYS A 339 -4.57 10.31 6.23
N GLN A 340 -5.49 10.99 5.54
CA GLN A 340 -5.88 12.36 5.94
C GLN A 340 -6.48 12.43 7.36
N GLN A 341 -7.07 11.33 7.83
CA GLN A 341 -7.69 11.22 9.16
C GLN A 341 -6.86 10.34 10.11
N TYR A 342 -5.59 10.08 9.81
CA TYR A 342 -4.83 9.02 10.48
C TYR A 342 -4.69 9.24 11.98
N GLY A 343 -4.46 10.49 12.43
CA GLY A 343 -4.37 10.78 13.87
C GLY A 343 -5.68 10.57 14.63
N LEU A 344 -6.83 10.73 13.98
CA LEU A 344 -8.15 10.41 14.57
C LEU A 344 -8.41 8.89 14.57
N ALA A 345 -7.99 8.22 13.50
CA ALA A 345 -8.16 6.79 13.29
C ALA A 345 -7.09 5.94 14.00
N PHE A 346 -6.05 6.56 14.57
CA PHE A 346 -4.95 5.85 15.21
C PHE A 346 -5.45 5.00 16.38
N ARG A 347 -5.08 3.71 16.36
CA ARG A 347 -5.46 2.72 17.38
C ARG A 347 -4.23 1.94 17.80
N ARG A 348 -3.94 0.83 17.11
CA ARG A 348 -2.71 0.07 17.31
C ARG A 348 -1.67 0.52 16.27
N PRO A 349 -0.42 0.80 16.68
CA PRO A 349 0.63 1.12 15.74
C PRO A 349 0.94 -0.09 14.86
N ARG A 350 1.15 0.14 13.57
CA ARG A 350 1.60 -0.87 12.61
C ARG A 350 2.67 -0.25 11.72
N GLY A 351 3.76 -1.00 11.53
CA GLY A 351 4.95 -0.51 10.83
C GLY A 351 5.95 0.18 11.76
N LEU A 352 7.10 0.52 11.19
CA LEU A 352 8.23 1.14 11.89
C LEU A 352 8.37 2.59 11.45
N PHE A 353 8.39 3.50 12.43
CA PHE A 353 8.63 4.93 12.21
C PHE A 353 10.09 5.20 12.50
N ILE A 354 10.84 5.66 11.50
CA ILE A 354 12.24 6.06 11.62
C ILE A 354 12.30 7.55 11.36
N THR A 355 12.86 8.32 12.29
CA THR A 355 12.88 9.77 12.17
C THR A 355 14.26 10.29 11.74
N ILE A 356 14.33 11.55 11.32
CA ILE A 356 15.60 12.23 11.09
C ILE A 356 16.50 12.28 12.35
N HIS A 357 15.91 12.20 13.54
CA HIS A 357 16.62 12.21 14.81
C HIS A 357 17.20 10.84 15.20
N ASP A 358 16.82 9.78 14.49
CA ASP A 358 17.35 8.43 14.68
C ASP A 358 18.59 8.16 13.81
N LYS A 359 19.07 9.15 13.06
CA LYS A 359 20.30 9.04 12.28
C LYS A 359 21.48 8.65 13.18
N GLY A 360 22.17 7.57 12.84
CA GLY A 360 23.20 6.89 13.61
C GLY A 360 22.69 5.69 14.43
N HIS A 361 21.39 5.44 14.44
CA HIS A 361 20.74 4.47 15.31
C HIS A 361 19.69 3.59 14.60
N ILE A 362 19.58 3.65 13.25
CA ILE A 362 18.56 2.88 12.51
C ILE A 362 18.68 1.37 12.77
N ALA A 363 19.90 0.84 12.86
CA ALA A 363 20.13 -0.57 13.18
C ALA A 363 19.47 -0.99 14.51
N THR A 364 19.51 -0.12 15.53
CA THR A 364 18.84 -0.34 16.80
C THR A 364 17.33 -0.31 16.65
N MET A 365 16.79 0.61 15.84
CA MET A 365 15.34 0.67 15.59
C MET A 365 14.82 -0.59 14.91
N LEU A 366 15.56 -1.13 13.95
CA LEU A 366 15.20 -2.36 13.27
C LEU A 366 15.15 -3.56 14.23
N ASN A 367 15.91 -3.54 15.34
CA ASN A 367 15.86 -4.58 16.39
C ASN A 367 14.60 -4.54 17.25
N SER A 368 13.82 -3.45 17.18
CA SER A 368 12.52 -3.36 17.82
C SER A 368 11.41 -4.05 17.02
N TRP A 369 11.67 -4.42 15.75
CA TRP A 369 10.71 -5.19 14.96
C TRP A 369 10.75 -6.68 15.38
N PRO A 370 9.60 -7.33 15.62
CA PRO A 370 9.55 -8.68 16.19
C PRO A 370 9.95 -9.80 15.23
N GLU A 371 9.93 -9.54 13.91
CA GLU A 371 10.25 -10.54 12.89
C GLU A 371 11.69 -10.36 12.39
N ASP A 372 12.49 -11.42 12.44
CA ASP A 372 13.87 -11.40 11.95
C ASP A 372 13.98 -11.71 10.44
N ASP A 373 13.01 -12.44 9.87
CA ASP A 373 13.04 -12.90 8.47
C ASP A 373 12.31 -11.96 7.50
N ILE A 374 12.69 -10.68 7.48
CA ILE A 374 12.11 -9.71 6.53
C ILE A 374 12.65 -9.94 5.11
N LYS A 375 11.73 -9.99 4.14
CA LYS A 375 12.04 -10.12 2.70
C LYS A 375 11.53 -8.95 1.87
N ALA A 376 10.53 -8.21 2.35
CA ALA A 376 9.94 -7.08 1.65
C ALA A 376 9.71 -5.91 2.59
N ILE A 377 10.17 -4.73 2.18
CA ILE A 377 9.91 -3.46 2.83
C ILE A 377 9.23 -2.54 1.82
N VAL A 378 8.17 -1.87 2.26
CA VAL A 378 7.63 -0.70 1.55
C VAL A 378 7.92 0.50 2.44
N VAL A 379 8.62 1.48 1.89
CA VAL A 379 9.03 2.70 2.60
C VAL A 379 8.44 3.94 1.93
N THR A 380 8.03 4.91 2.74
CA THR A 380 7.60 6.24 2.29
C THR A 380 8.16 7.32 3.22
N ASP A 381 8.33 8.55 2.72
CA ASP A 381 8.50 9.75 3.57
C ASP A 381 7.21 10.60 3.68
N GLY A 382 6.12 10.14 3.06
CA GLY A 382 4.80 10.74 3.09
C GLY A 382 4.69 12.12 2.42
N GLU A 383 5.68 12.51 1.60
CA GLU A 383 5.71 13.84 0.99
C GLU A 383 4.73 13.98 -0.18
N ARG A 384 4.44 12.89 -0.89
CA ARG A 384 3.61 12.90 -2.10
C ARG A 384 2.60 11.76 -2.09
N ILE A 385 1.80 11.66 -1.04
CA ILE A 385 0.70 10.70 -0.98
C ILE A 385 -0.25 10.95 -2.17
N LEU A 386 -0.46 9.92 -2.99
CA LEU A 386 -1.05 10.01 -4.32
C LEU A 386 -2.31 10.91 -4.40
N GLY A 387 -2.17 12.07 -5.07
CA GLY A 387 -3.25 13.04 -5.29
C GLY A 387 -3.64 13.88 -4.05
N LEU A 388 -3.00 13.64 -2.91
CA LEU A 388 -3.27 14.29 -1.61
C LEU A 388 -2.10 15.15 -1.11
N GLY A 389 -0.89 14.90 -1.61
CA GLY A 389 0.31 15.70 -1.30
C GLY A 389 0.97 15.27 0.01
N ASP A 390 1.57 16.24 0.70
CA ASP A 390 2.35 15.99 1.92
C ASP A 390 1.42 15.70 3.11
N LEU A 391 1.43 14.45 3.58
CA LEU A 391 0.72 14.03 4.80
C LEU A 391 1.67 13.66 5.95
N GLY A 392 2.98 13.85 5.78
CA GLY A 392 3.99 13.52 6.79
C GLY A 392 3.81 12.11 7.35
N SER A 393 3.88 11.97 8.68
CA SER A 393 3.69 10.69 9.38
C SER A 393 2.31 10.06 9.24
N TYR A 394 1.29 10.80 8.79
CA TYR A 394 0.00 10.19 8.47
C TYR A 394 0.05 9.31 7.21
N GLY A 395 1.14 9.39 6.42
CA GLY A 395 1.39 8.55 5.26
C GLY A 395 1.62 7.06 5.56
N MET A 396 1.78 6.65 6.82
CA MET A 396 2.05 5.25 7.20
C MET A 396 0.98 4.26 6.70
N GLY A 397 -0.26 4.73 6.51
CA GLY A 397 -1.33 3.91 5.92
C GLY A 397 -0.99 3.36 4.53
N ILE A 398 -0.14 4.04 3.76
CA ILE A 398 0.23 3.62 2.41
C ILE A 398 1.13 2.37 2.42
N PRO A 399 2.31 2.34 3.10
CA PRO A 399 3.08 1.11 3.25
C PRO A 399 2.27 -0.08 3.78
N VAL A 400 1.40 0.16 4.77
CA VAL A 400 0.52 -0.87 5.35
C VAL A 400 -0.44 -1.43 4.29
N GLY A 401 -1.14 -0.55 3.56
CA GLY A 401 -2.08 -0.95 2.51
C GLY A 401 -1.38 -1.68 1.36
N LYS A 402 -0.21 -1.22 0.91
CA LYS A 402 0.60 -1.90 -0.12
C LYS A 402 0.99 -3.30 0.31
N LEU A 403 1.53 -3.47 1.51
CA LEU A 403 1.94 -4.79 2.00
C LEU A 403 0.74 -5.72 2.26
N ALA A 404 -0.45 -5.18 2.57
CA ALA A 404 -1.67 -5.97 2.55
C ALA A 404 -1.97 -6.54 1.15
N LEU A 405 -1.73 -5.76 0.08
CA LEU A 405 -1.90 -6.23 -1.30
C LEU A 405 -0.75 -7.14 -1.79
N TYR A 406 0.48 -6.98 -1.29
CA TYR A 406 1.56 -7.95 -1.50
C TYR A 406 1.11 -9.36 -1.10
N THR A 407 0.43 -9.49 0.04
CA THR A 407 -0.08 -10.78 0.51
C THR A 407 -1.39 -11.17 -0.16
N ALA A 408 -2.38 -10.28 -0.25
CA ALA A 408 -3.71 -10.62 -0.78
C ALA A 408 -3.68 -10.90 -2.30
N CYS A 409 -2.94 -10.09 -3.06
CA CYS A 409 -2.82 -10.22 -4.51
C CYS A 409 -1.60 -11.06 -4.90
N GLY A 410 -0.45 -10.87 -4.25
CA GLY A 410 0.79 -11.56 -4.62
C GLY A 410 1.00 -12.90 -3.92
N GLY A 411 0.47 -13.06 -2.71
CA GLY A 411 0.76 -14.23 -1.89
C GLY A 411 2.10 -14.17 -1.17
N VAL A 412 2.72 -13.00 -1.03
CA VAL A 412 3.90 -12.81 -0.17
C VAL A 412 3.49 -13.04 1.30
N ASN A 413 4.35 -13.72 2.08
CA ASN A 413 4.09 -13.99 3.49
C ASN A 413 4.07 -12.66 4.29
N PRO A 414 2.98 -12.34 5.01
CA PRO A 414 2.85 -11.07 5.75
C PRO A 414 3.87 -10.91 6.88
N GLN A 415 4.38 -12.00 7.47
CA GLN A 415 5.44 -11.91 8.50
C GLN A 415 6.79 -11.49 7.91
N GLN A 416 6.98 -11.67 6.60
CA GLN A 416 8.20 -11.25 5.88
C GLN A 416 8.10 -9.82 5.35
N CYS A 417 7.03 -9.10 5.70
CA CYS A 417 6.72 -7.76 5.22
C CYS A 417 6.89 -6.72 6.34
N LEU A 418 7.61 -5.64 6.07
CA LEU A 418 7.86 -4.55 7.02
C LEU A 418 7.46 -3.19 6.41
N PRO A 419 6.36 -2.56 6.89
CA PRO A 419 6.01 -1.20 6.50
C PRO A 419 6.89 -0.19 7.24
N VAL A 420 7.47 0.77 6.51
CA VAL A 420 8.35 1.80 7.09
C VAL A 420 7.90 3.20 6.68
N LEU A 421 7.99 4.14 7.62
CA LEU A 421 7.86 5.57 7.36
C LEU A 421 9.10 6.32 7.82
N LEU A 422 9.67 7.14 6.94
CA LEU A 422 10.79 8.04 7.23
C LEU A 422 10.24 9.44 7.58
N ASP A 423 10.11 9.76 8.86
CA ASP A 423 9.62 11.07 9.30
C ASP A 423 10.78 12.07 9.40
N VAL A 424 10.86 12.96 8.40
CA VAL A 424 11.84 14.06 8.36
C VAL A 424 11.20 15.42 8.62
N GLY A 425 9.98 15.43 9.15
CA GLY A 425 9.10 16.60 9.24
C GLY A 425 8.03 16.62 8.14
N THR A 426 7.22 17.68 8.12
CA THR A 426 6.20 17.92 7.09
C THR A 426 6.14 19.40 6.72
N ASP A 427 6.01 19.69 5.43
CA ASP A 427 5.82 21.05 4.92
C ASP A 427 4.34 21.48 4.96
N ASN A 428 3.43 20.54 5.28
CA ASN A 428 2.00 20.78 5.43
C ASN A 428 1.67 21.58 6.70
N GLN A 429 1.34 22.86 6.53
CA GLN A 429 1.05 23.75 7.66
C GLN A 429 -0.18 23.34 8.47
N THR A 430 -1.17 22.70 7.82
CA THR A 430 -2.36 22.20 8.52
C THR A 430 -1.98 21.15 9.54
N LEU A 431 -1.10 20.21 9.18
CA LEU A 431 -0.63 19.16 10.09
C LEU A 431 0.27 19.71 11.20
N LEU A 432 1.15 20.67 10.88
CA LEU A 432 1.98 21.33 11.91
C LEU A 432 1.14 22.03 12.99
N ASN A 433 -0.01 22.56 12.60
CA ASN A 433 -0.94 23.24 13.50
C ASN A 433 -1.92 22.27 14.19
N ASP A 434 -2.01 21.02 13.75
CA ASP A 434 -2.97 20.04 14.28
C ASP A 434 -2.47 19.48 15.63
N PRO A 435 -3.23 19.62 16.72
CA PRO A 435 -2.87 19.03 18.01
C PRO A 435 -2.82 17.49 17.97
N LEU A 436 -3.51 16.84 17.03
CA LEU A 436 -3.57 15.39 16.87
C LEU A 436 -2.53 14.85 15.86
N TYR A 437 -1.69 15.70 15.27
CA TYR A 437 -0.62 15.23 14.41
C TYR A 437 0.42 14.46 15.22
N ILE A 438 0.72 13.23 14.78
CA ILE A 438 1.58 12.27 15.48
C ILE A 438 3.05 12.33 15.03
N GLY A 439 3.35 13.06 13.95
CA GLY A 439 4.71 13.18 13.43
C GLY A 439 5.48 14.38 13.98
N LEU A 440 6.70 14.58 13.46
CA LEU A 440 7.57 15.68 13.83
C LEU A 440 6.97 17.04 13.43
N LYS A 441 6.81 17.93 14.41
CA LYS A 441 6.23 19.28 14.24
C LYS A 441 7.25 20.31 13.77
N HIS A 442 7.97 20.00 12.70
CA HIS A 442 8.82 20.95 11.98
C HIS A 442 8.77 20.70 10.46
N LYS A 443 9.26 21.69 9.70
CA LYS A 443 9.39 21.59 8.24
C LYS A 443 10.36 20.48 7.84
N ARG A 444 10.21 19.95 6.63
CA ARG A 444 11.02 18.81 6.17
C ARG A 444 12.51 19.14 6.15
N VAL A 445 13.32 18.26 6.71
CA VAL A 445 14.78 18.29 6.55
C VAL A 445 15.14 17.85 5.13
N ARG A 446 16.04 18.60 4.49
CA ARG A 446 16.44 18.43 3.07
C ARG A 446 17.96 18.40 2.92
N GLY A 447 18.40 18.06 1.71
CA GLY A 447 19.81 18.11 1.34
C GLY A 447 20.60 16.96 1.99
N LYS A 448 21.86 17.24 2.33
CA LYS A 448 22.82 16.22 2.77
C LYS A 448 22.33 15.39 3.95
N GLU A 449 21.66 16.02 4.92
CA GLU A 449 21.20 15.33 6.13
C GLU A 449 20.10 14.29 5.83
N TYR A 450 19.16 14.63 4.94
CA TYR A 450 18.16 13.69 4.43
C TYR A 450 18.82 12.53 3.66
N ASP A 451 19.81 12.86 2.81
CA ASP A 451 20.50 11.86 2.01
C ASP A 451 21.29 10.86 2.85
N GLU A 452 21.93 11.33 3.92
CA GLU A 452 22.62 10.49 4.90
C GLU A 452 21.66 9.56 5.66
N LEU A 453 20.46 10.04 6.02
CA LEU A 453 19.44 9.18 6.65
C LEU A 453 19.01 8.05 5.71
N VAL A 454 18.73 8.37 4.43
CA VAL A 454 18.32 7.35 3.46
C VAL A 454 19.47 6.38 3.17
N ASP A 455 20.72 6.87 3.09
CA ASP A 455 21.90 6.00 2.94
C ASP A 455 22.03 5.02 4.12
N GLU A 456 21.92 5.53 5.35
CA GLU A 456 21.97 4.71 6.56
C GLU A 456 20.81 3.71 6.59
N PHE A 457 19.60 4.12 6.19
CA PHE A 457 18.44 3.23 6.12
C PHE A 457 18.69 2.04 5.19
N MET A 458 19.15 2.30 3.96
CA MET A 458 19.44 1.24 2.99
C MET A 458 20.53 0.28 3.49
N GLN A 459 21.57 0.83 4.12
CA GLN A 459 22.67 0.06 4.69
C GLN A 459 22.19 -0.80 5.87
N ALA A 460 21.53 -0.20 6.86
CA ALA A 460 21.06 -0.90 8.06
C ALA A 460 20.05 -2.01 7.75
N VAL A 461 19.14 -1.76 6.80
CA VAL A 461 18.17 -2.77 6.33
C VAL A 461 18.88 -3.98 5.73
N THR A 462 19.84 -3.74 4.84
CA THR A 462 20.54 -4.84 4.15
C THR A 462 21.60 -5.53 5.00
N ASP A 463 22.18 -4.84 5.98
CA ASP A 463 23.03 -5.45 7.00
C ASP A 463 22.24 -6.40 7.89
N LYS A 464 21.00 -6.04 8.25
CA LYS A 464 20.15 -6.88 9.11
C LYS A 464 19.48 -8.02 8.34
N TYR A 465 18.80 -7.71 7.23
CA TYR A 465 17.93 -8.65 6.52
C TYR A 465 18.54 -9.25 5.24
N GLY A 466 19.75 -8.79 4.88
CA GLY A 466 20.50 -9.26 3.71
C GLY A 466 20.23 -8.47 2.44
N MET A 467 21.19 -8.55 1.50
CA MET A 467 21.15 -7.84 0.21
C MET A 467 19.99 -8.24 -0.73
N ASN A 468 19.34 -9.38 -0.46
CA ASN A 468 18.18 -9.85 -1.21
C ASN A 468 16.85 -9.32 -0.63
N CYS A 469 16.88 -8.55 0.46
CA CYS A 469 15.69 -7.90 0.98
C CYS A 469 15.19 -6.86 -0.02
N LEU A 470 13.95 -7.03 -0.48
CA LEU A 470 13.29 -6.10 -1.38
C LEU A 470 12.95 -4.81 -0.63
N ILE A 471 13.31 -3.66 -1.20
CA ILE A 471 12.95 -2.33 -0.69
C ILE A 471 12.20 -1.58 -1.79
N GLN A 472 10.88 -1.47 -1.66
CA GLN A 472 10.04 -0.65 -2.54
C GLN A 472 9.91 0.76 -1.97
N PHE A 473 10.21 1.76 -2.78
CA PHE A 473 9.91 3.17 -2.47
C PHE A 473 8.52 3.54 -2.98
N GLU A 474 7.77 4.30 -2.18
CA GLU A 474 6.39 4.71 -2.45
C GLU A 474 6.12 6.16 -2.01
N ASP A 475 5.39 6.93 -2.82
CA ASP A 475 4.83 8.25 -2.50
C ASP A 475 5.89 9.29 -2.03
N PHE A 476 7.11 9.19 -2.56
CA PHE A 476 8.14 10.23 -2.43
C PHE A 476 7.86 11.38 -3.39
N ALA A 477 8.36 12.59 -3.11
CA ALA A 477 8.28 13.67 -4.09
C ALA A 477 9.17 13.44 -5.32
N ASN A 478 8.72 13.91 -6.49
CA ASN A 478 9.37 13.72 -7.81
C ASN A 478 10.90 13.85 -7.80
N ALA A 479 11.43 14.91 -7.17
CA ALA A 479 12.87 15.15 -7.15
C ALA A 479 13.63 14.07 -6.36
N ASN A 480 13.06 13.59 -5.25
CA ASN A 480 13.65 12.53 -4.43
C ASN A 480 13.42 11.16 -5.06
N ALA A 481 12.22 10.86 -5.57
CA ALA A 481 11.88 9.56 -6.13
C ALA A 481 12.87 9.12 -7.23
N PHE A 482 13.12 9.96 -8.25
CA PHE A 482 14.08 9.65 -9.31
C PHE A 482 15.52 9.55 -8.80
N ARG A 483 15.93 10.50 -7.97
CA ARG A 483 17.30 10.58 -7.45
C ARG A 483 17.64 9.35 -6.59
N ILE A 484 16.73 8.96 -5.71
CA ILE A 484 16.84 7.77 -4.84
C ILE A 484 16.87 6.52 -5.72
N LEU A 485 15.92 6.37 -6.66
CA LEU A 485 15.89 5.22 -7.56
C LEU A 485 17.22 5.07 -8.33
N ASN A 486 17.69 6.15 -8.96
CA ASN A 486 18.93 6.14 -9.74
C ASN A 486 20.16 5.83 -8.88
N LYS A 487 20.20 6.31 -7.63
CA LYS A 487 21.31 6.07 -6.70
C LYS A 487 21.39 4.62 -6.23
N TYR A 488 20.25 3.96 -6.02
CA TYR A 488 20.20 2.66 -5.31
C TYR A 488 19.86 1.46 -6.19
N ARG A 489 19.25 1.63 -7.37
CA ARG A 489 18.77 0.54 -8.24
C ARG A 489 19.83 -0.50 -8.63
N ASN A 490 21.10 -0.10 -8.71
CA ASN A 490 22.24 -0.97 -9.06
C ASN A 490 23.08 -1.38 -7.85
N LYS A 491 22.63 -1.05 -6.63
CA LYS A 491 23.32 -1.38 -5.36
C LYS A 491 22.50 -2.31 -4.49
N TYR A 492 21.19 -2.13 -4.49
CA TYR A 492 20.25 -2.86 -3.64
C TYR A 492 19.14 -3.50 -4.46
N CYS A 493 18.41 -4.44 -3.84
CA CYS A 493 17.18 -5.00 -4.42
C CYS A 493 16.03 -4.02 -4.21
N THR A 494 15.93 -3.02 -5.09
CA THR A 494 14.98 -1.92 -4.92
C THR A 494 14.34 -1.49 -6.23
N PHE A 495 13.11 -0.98 -6.11
CA PHE A 495 12.38 -0.31 -7.18
C PHE A 495 11.45 0.77 -6.58
N ASN A 496 10.91 1.63 -7.43
CA ASN A 496 9.87 2.59 -7.06
C ASN A 496 8.59 2.28 -7.84
N ASP A 497 7.47 2.08 -7.15
CA ASP A 497 6.22 1.66 -7.80
C ASP A 497 5.54 2.79 -8.59
N ASP A 498 5.63 4.04 -8.11
CA ASP A 498 5.09 5.23 -8.79
C ASP A 498 5.78 5.51 -10.14
N ILE A 499 7.04 5.11 -10.28
CA ILE A 499 7.81 5.21 -11.52
C ILE A 499 7.69 3.91 -12.32
N GLN A 500 8.18 2.79 -11.80
CA GLN A 500 8.38 1.55 -12.55
C GLN A 500 7.13 0.66 -12.57
N GLY A 501 6.38 0.62 -11.47
CA GLY A 501 5.11 -0.10 -11.40
C GLY A 501 4.05 0.51 -12.30
N THR A 502 3.89 1.83 -12.22
CA THR A 502 2.99 2.59 -13.10
C THR A 502 3.40 2.50 -14.57
N ALA A 503 4.72 2.50 -14.86
CA ALA A 503 5.21 2.23 -16.21
C ALA A 503 4.74 0.87 -16.74
N SER A 504 4.95 -0.19 -15.95
CA SER A 504 4.61 -1.56 -16.32
C SER A 504 3.13 -1.74 -16.60
N VAL A 505 2.26 -1.26 -15.70
CA VAL A 505 0.81 -1.41 -15.90
C VAL A 505 0.32 -0.59 -17.09
N ALA A 506 0.81 0.65 -17.29
CA ALA A 506 0.40 1.46 -18.44
C ALA A 506 0.85 0.83 -19.77
N VAL A 507 2.08 0.33 -19.84
CA VAL A 507 2.57 -0.38 -21.03
C VAL A 507 1.77 -1.66 -21.27
N ALA A 508 1.38 -2.40 -20.24
CA ALA A 508 0.50 -3.56 -20.40
C ALA A 508 -0.84 -3.19 -21.04
N GLY A 509 -1.45 -2.10 -20.58
CA GLY A 509 -2.68 -1.57 -21.18
C GLY A 509 -2.48 -1.12 -22.63
N ILE A 510 -1.35 -0.51 -22.96
CA ILE A 510 -1.00 -0.13 -24.35
C ILE A 510 -0.86 -1.39 -25.21
N LEU A 511 -0.10 -2.39 -24.76
CA LEU A 511 0.09 -3.65 -25.49
C LEU A 511 -1.25 -4.39 -25.71
N ALA A 512 -2.16 -4.36 -24.74
CA ALA A 512 -3.52 -4.86 -24.91
C ALA A 512 -4.31 -4.03 -25.94
N ALA A 513 -4.17 -2.69 -25.92
CA ALA A 513 -4.82 -1.81 -26.88
C ALA A 513 -4.34 -2.04 -28.33
N LEU A 514 -3.07 -2.41 -28.54
CA LEU A 514 -2.53 -2.74 -29.87
C LEU A 514 -3.29 -3.88 -30.56
N ARG A 515 -3.85 -4.81 -29.79
CA ARG A 515 -4.69 -5.90 -30.32
C ARG A 515 -6.04 -5.41 -30.83
N ILE A 516 -6.53 -4.28 -30.31
CA ILE A 516 -7.75 -3.61 -30.77
C ILE A 516 -7.45 -2.77 -32.01
N THR A 517 -6.39 -1.98 -31.98
CA THR A 517 -5.99 -1.09 -33.09
C THR A 517 -5.38 -1.84 -34.28
N LYS A 518 -4.91 -3.07 -34.07
CA LYS A 518 -4.33 -3.97 -35.08
C LYS A 518 -3.12 -3.38 -35.82
N ASN A 519 -2.35 -2.55 -35.11
CA ASN A 519 -1.12 -1.92 -35.58
C ASN A 519 0.02 -2.18 -34.59
N LYS A 520 1.24 -1.73 -34.91
CA LYS A 520 2.43 -1.94 -34.06
C LYS A 520 2.61 -0.79 -33.08
N LEU A 521 3.38 -0.99 -32.01
CA LEU A 521 3.73 0.10 -31.09
C LEU A 521 4.45 1.23 -31.83
N SER A 522 5.28 0.86 -32.81
CA SER A 522 5.95 1.78 -33.73
C SER A 522 5.02 2.59 -34.65
N ASP A 523 3.71 2.39 -34.65
CA ASP A 523 2.78 3.21 -35.44
C ASP A 523 2.18 4.36 -34.60
N HIS A 524 2.44 4.36 -33.29
CA HIS A 524 1.84 5.31 -32.36
C HIS A 524 2.72 6.54 -32.11
N LYS A 525 2.02 7.64 -31.82
CA LYS A 525 2.54 8.86 -31.19
C LYS A 525 1.79 9.08 -29.88
N PHE A 526 2.55 9.37 -28.83
CA PHE A 526 2.06 9.52 -27.46
C PHE A 526 2.17 10.97 -27.02
N VAL A 527 1.08 11.52 -26.45
CA VAL A 527 1.10 12.79 -25.74
C VAL A 527 0.76 12.53 -24.28
N PHE A 528 1.68 12.91 -23.39
CA PHE A 528 1.48 12.86 -21.95
C PHE A 528 1.03 14.22 -21.43
N GLN A 529 -0.04 14.21 -20.65
CA GLN A 529 -0.36 15.32 -19.76
C GLN A 529 0.24 15.01 -18.38
N GLY A 530 1.30 15.72 -18.05
CA GLY A 530 2.18 15.47 -16.92
C GLY A 530 3.58 15.06 -17.39
N ALA A 531 4.58 15.44 -16.61
CA ALA A 531 6.00 15.12 -16.85
C ALA A 531 6.73 14.86 -15.51
N GLY A 532 6.06 14.13 -14.61
CA GLY A 532 6.59 13.69 -13.31
C GLY A 532 6.98 12.21 -13.32
N GLU A 533 7.00 11.59 -12.13
CA GLU A 533 7.35 10.17 -11.91
C GLU A 533 6.72 9.20 -12.92
N ALA A 534 5.38 9.14 -12.92
CA ALA A 534 4.63 8.24 -13.79
C ALA A 534 4.89 8.50 -15.28
N ALA A 535 4.89 9.76 -15.72
CA ALA A 535 5.08 10.09 -17.14
C ALA A 535 6.44 9.62 -17.66
N MET A 536 7.51 9.88 -16.92
CA MET A 536 8.86 9.47 -17.34
C MET A 536 9.02 7.95 -17.24
N GLY A 537 8.48 7.32 -16.20
CA GLY A 537 8.49 5.86 -16.08
C GLY A 537 7.84 5.19 -17.29
N ILE A 538 6.59 5.58 -17.60
CA ILE A 538 5.84 5.05 -18.74
C ILE A 538 6.59 5.32 -20.05
N ALA A 539 7.09 6.53 -20.26
CA ALA A 539 7.80 6.89 -21.48
C ALA A 539 9.08 6.07 -21.69
N HIS A 540 9.89 5.89 -20.64
CA HIS A 540 11.08 5.04 -20.72
C HIS A 540 10.74 3.59 -21.05
N LEU A 541 9.68 3.05 -20.44
CA LEU A 541 9.30 1.66 -20.71
C LEU A 541 8.67 1.48 -22.11
N ILE A 542 7.97 2.49 -22.63
CA ILE A 542 7.55 2.53 -24.05
C ILE A 542 8.76 2.55 -24.98
N ILE A 543 9.80 3.33 -24.68
CA ILE A 543 11.05 3.35 -25.46
C ILE A 543 11.68 1.96 -25.48
N MET A 544 11.81 1.30 -24.33
CA MET A 544 12.34 -0.06 -24.27
C MET A 544 11.50 -1.07 -25.06
N ALA A 545 10.18 -0.94 -25.03
CA ALA A 545 9.28 -1.77 -25.84
C ALA A 545 9.47 -1.51 -27.35
N LEU A 546 9.65 -0.26 -27.77
CA LEU A 546 9.96 0.11 -29.15
C LEU A 546 11.34 -0.42 -29.59
N GLU A 547 12.34 -0.37 -28.72
CA GLU A 547 13.67 -0.95 -28.97
C GLU A 547 13.59 -2.46 -29.13
N LYS A 548 12.74 -3.13 -28.34
CA LYS A 548 12.45 -4.56 -28.47
C LYS A 548 11.75 -4.90 -29.80
N GLU A 549 10.94 -3.99 -30.36
CA GLU A 549 10.40 -4.07 -31.72
C GLU A 549 11.46 -3.77 -32.82
N GLY A 550 12.67 -3.36 -32.45
CA GLY A 550 13.77 -3.05 -33.37
C GLY A 550 13.88 -1.58 -33.77
N ILE A 551 13.13 -0.68 -33.12
CA ILE A 551 13.21 0.77 -33.36
C ILE A 551 14.42 1.35 -32.63
N PRO A 552 15.30 2.11 -33.31
CA PRO A 552 16.42 2.77 -32.63
C PRO A 552 15.96 3.75 -31.56
N HIS A 553 16.71 3.83 -30.44
CA HIS A 553 16.43 4.72 -29.31
C HIS A 553 16.05 6.16 -29.72
N SER A 554 16.83 6.75 -30.64
CA SER A 554 16.62 8.11 -31.13
C SER A 554 15.31 8.30 -31.89
N GLU A 555 14.82 7.26 -32.56
CA GLU A 555 13.52 7.28 -33.26
C GLU A 555 12.37 6.97 -32.30
N ALA A 556 12.60 6.14 -31.29
CA ALA A 556 11.62 5.84 -30.24
C ALA A 556 11.27 7.12 -29.44
N ILE A 557 12.27 7.91 -29.05
CA ILE A 557 12.08 9.18 -28.33
C ILE A 557 11.17 10.15 -29.11
N LYS A 558 11.33 10.26 -30.43
CA LYS A 558 10.55 11.20 -31.29
C LYS A 558 9.04 10.94 -31.29
N ARG A 559 8.61 9.77 -30.79
CA ARG A 559 7.20 9.38 -30.71
C ARG A 559 6.53 9.85 -29.42
N ILE A 560 7.28 10.35 -28.46
CA ILE A 560 6.81 10.66 -27.12
C ILE A 560 6.88 12.17 -26.89
N TRP A 561 5.74 12.77 -26.56
CA TRP A 561 5.61 14.20 -26.29
C TRP A 561 5.02 14.39 -24.90
N MET A 562 5.44 15.43 -24.19
CA MET A 562 5.02 15.68 -22.81
C MET A 562 4.63 17.13 -22.59
N VAL A 563 3.58 17.35 -21.82
CA VAL A 563 3.10 18.68 -21.41
C VAL A 563 3.15 18.75 -19.89
N ASP A 564 3.76 19.80 -19.34
CA ASP A 564 3.74 20.08 -17.89
C ASP A 564 3.05 21.42 -17.58
N SER A 565 3.16 21.89 -16.34
CA SER A 565 2.53 23.14 -15.90
C SER A 565 3.03 24.38 -16.64
N LYS A 566 4.10 24.28 -17.44
CA LYS A 566 4.65 25.36 -18.27
C LYS A 566 4.34 25.18 -19.77
N GLY A 567 3.59 24.14 -20.14
CA GLY A 567 3.23 23.83 -21.53
C GLY A 567 4.00 22.64 -22.10
N LEU A 568 4.08 22.56 -23.42
CA LEU A 568 4.78 21.49 -24.14
C LEU A 568 6.29 21.52 -23.84
N ILE A 569 6.90 20.35 -23.64
CA ILE A 569 8.34 20.18 -23.47
C ILE A 569 9.01 20.24 -24.85
N VAL A 570 9.82 21.28 -25.07
CA VAL A 570 10.50 21.54 -26.34
C VAL A 570 11.92 22.05 -26.10
N LYS A 571 12.81 21.86 -27.07
CA LYS A 571 14.21 22.26 -27.01
C LYS A 571 14.34 23.78 -26.78
N GLY A 572 15.23 24.18 -25.87
CA GLY A 572 15.46 25.60 -25.53
C GLY A 572 14.40 26.22 -24.62
N ARG A 573 13.39 25.45 -24.17
CA ARG A 573 12.46 25.91 -23.11
C ARG A 573 13.19 25.98 -21.77
N GLY A 574 12.98 27.06 -21.00
CA GLY A 574 13.48 27.14 -19.63
C GLY A 574 12.78 26.14 -18.68
N ASN A 575 13.37 25.93 -17.49
CA ASN A 575 12.83 25.06 -16.42
C ASN A 575 12.66 23.58 -16.82
N LEU A 576 13.61 23.05 -17.59
CA LEU A 576 13.75 21.61 -17.82
C LEU A 576 14.80 21.04 -16.87
N ASN A 577 14.47 19.92 -16.22
CA ASN A 577 15.49 19.07 -15.60
C ASN A 577 16.03 18.08 -16.63
N HIS A 578 17.12 17.41 -16.30
CA HIS A 578 17.81 16.48 -17.19
C HIS A 578 16.87 15.40 -17.76
N GLU A 579 15.96 14.88 -16.95
CA GLU A 579 15.00 13.85 -17.37
C GLU A 579 14.01 14.37 -18.42
N LYS A 580 13.58 15.65 -18.32
CA LYS A 580 12.69 16.27 -19.31
C LYS A 580 13.41 16.65 -20.60
N GLU A 581 14.70 16.99 -20.53
CA GLU A 581 15.49 17.39 -21.69
C GLU A 581 15.55 16.28 -22.75
N GLN A 582 15.52 15.01 -22.33
CA GLN A 582 15.50 13.86 -23.25
C GLN A 582 14.27 13.86 -24.18
N PHE A 583 13.15 14.43 -23.75
CA PHE A 583 11.90 14.50 -24.53
C PHE A 583 11.67 15.88 -25.14
N ALA A 584 12.67 16.77 -25.10
CA ALA A 584 12.58 18.13 -25.60
C ALA A 584 12.86 18.18 -27.11
N HIS A 585 11.82 18.02 -27.91
CA HIS A 585 11.90 18.08 -29.38
C HIS A 585 12.10 19.49 -29.90
N GLU A 586 12.70 19.60 -31.09
CA GLU A 586 12.75 20.86 -31.82
C GLU A 586 11.36 21.21 -32.36
N HIS A 587 10.67 22.10 -31.65
CA HIS A 587 9.31 22.51 -31.96
C HIS A 587 9.01 23.88 -31.32
N PRO A 588 8.17 24.73 -31.92
CA PRO A 588 7.70 25.96 -31.28
C PRO A 588 7.07 25.70 -29.90
N GLN A 589 7.22 26.67 -28.98
CA GLN A 589 6.57 26.58 -27.68
C GLN A 589 5.05 26.60 -27.82
N VAL A 590 4.38 25.71 -27.11
CA VAL A 590 2.92 25.57 -27.06
C VAL A 590 2.51 25.58 -25.60
N LYS A 591 1.47 26.34 -25.26
CA LYS A 591 1.11 26.59 -23.85
C LYS A 591 0.07 25.62 -23.33
N THR A 592 -0.83 25.14 -24.18
CA THR A 592 -1.97 24.32 -23.75
C THR A 592 -1.86 22.88 -24.25
N LEU A 593 -2.48 21.96 -23.49
CA LEU A 593 -2.60 20.56 -23.91
C LEU A 593 -3.40 20.45 -25.21
N GLU A 594 -4.45 21.24 -25.36
CA GLU A 594 -5.32 21.20 -26.54
C GLU A 594 -4.58 21.59 -27.82
N GLU A 595 -3.78 22.65 -27.79
CA GLU A 595 -2.92 23.05 -28.92
C GLU A 595 -1.91 21.94 -29.24
N ALA A 596 -1.28 21.35 -28.22
CA ALA A 596 -0.30 20.27 -28.40
C ALA A 596 -0.95 19.05 -29.07
N VAL A 597 -2.14 18.64 -28.63
CA VAL A 597 -2.91 17.53 -29.22
C VAL A 597 -3.25 17.82 -30.68
N ASN A 598 -3.69 19.04 -31.01
CA ASN A 598 -4.06 19.42 -32.37
C ASN A 598 -2.86 19.45 -33.34
N ILE A 599 -1.69 19.88 -32.87
CA ILE A 599 -0.47 19.95 -33.68
C ILE A 599 0.15 18.57 -33.86
N ILE A 600 0.31 17.83 -32.76
CA ILE A 600 1.00 16.53 -32.75
C ILE A 600 0.12 15.44 -33.39
N LYS A 601 -1.20 15.55 -33.26
CA LYS A 601 -2.20 14.55 -33.67
C LYS A 601 -1.80 13.15 -33.15
N PRO A 602 -1.73 12.98 -31.82
CA PRO A 602 -1.32 11.71 -31.25
C PRO A 602 -2.40 10.64 -31.44
N SER A 603 -1.97 9.39 -31.41
CA SER A 603 -2.87 8.23 -31.38
C SER A 603 -3.23 7.80 -29.96
N ALA A 604 -2.40 8.19 -28.98
CA ALA A 604 -2.59 7.90 -27.58
C ALA A 604 -2.35 9.17 -26.74
N ILE A 605 -3.30 9.47 -25.85
CA ILE A 605 -3.17 10.52 -24.85
C ILE A 605 -3.19 9.90 -23.45
N ILE A 606 -2.20 10.25 -22.62
CA ILE A 606 -1.98 9.65 -21.30
C ILE A 606 -1.91 10.74 -20.23
N GLY A 607 -2.84 10.70 -19.28
CA GLY A 607 -2.99 11.69 -18.22
C GLY A 607 -2.46 11.17 -16.89
N VAL A 608 -1.50 11.89 -16.32
CA VAL A 608 -0.82 11.55 -15.05
C VAL A 608 -0.47 12.82 -14.24
N ALA A 609 -1.26 13.89 -14.40
CA ALA A 609 -0.96 15.21 -13.83
C ALA A 609 -1.79 15.57 -12.60
N ALA A 610 -2.75 14.73 -12.21
CA ALA A 610 -3.76 15.01 -11.19
C ALA A 610 -4.57 16.29 -11.45
N VAL A 611 -4.85 16.58 -12.74
CA VAL A 611 -5.67 17.71 -13.16
C VAL A 611 -7.01 17.19 -13.66
N SER A 612 -8.02 17.35 -12.81
CA SER A 612 -9.40 16.92 -13.08
C SER A 612 -9.95 17.58 -14.34
N GLY A 613 -10.59 16.79 -15.21
CA GLY A 613 -11.29 17.31 -16.40
C GLY A 613 -10.36 17.88 -17.49
N ALA A 614 -9.07 17.60 -17.42
CA ALA A 614 -8.11 18.14 -18.38
C ALA A 614 -8.24 17.57 -19.79
N PHE A 615 -8.80 16.37 -19.95
CA PHE A 615 -9.23 15.86 -21.25
C PHE A 615 -10.63 16.41 -21.52
N THR A 616 -10.65 17.65 -22.02
CA THR A 616 -11.89 18.36 -22.34
C THR A 616 -12.66 17.65 -23.43
N GLU A 617 -13.95 17.98 -23.56
CA GLU A 617 -14.79 17.46 -24.64
C GLU A 617 -14.15 17.66 -26.02
N LYS A 618 -13.55 18.85 -26.23
CA LYS A 618 -12.86 19.16 -27.46
C LYS A 618 -11.65 18.26 -27.70
N ILE A 619 -10.80 18.03 -26.70
CA ILE A 619 -9.65 17.13 -26.83
C ILE A 619 -10.10 15.70 -27.16
N ILE A 620 -11.15 15.19 -26.51
CA ILE A 620 -11.64 13.82 -26.75
C ILE A 620 -12.21 13.69 -28.17
N LYS A 621 -12.98 14.69 -28.63
CA LYS A 621 -13.48 14.74 -30.01
C LYS A 621 -12.35 14.87 -31.03
N ASP A 622 -11.36 15.72 -30.77
CA ASP A 622 -10.17 15.90 -31.61
C ASP A 622 -9.43 14.56 -31.75
N MET A 623 -9.16 13.85 -30.64
CA MET A 623 -8.56 12.50 -30.65
C MET A 623 -9.34 11.50 -31.51
N ALA A 624 -10.68 11.52 -31.42
CA ALA A 624 -11.56 10.66 -32.20
C ALA A 624 -11.70 11.06 -33.68
N SER A 625 -11.37 12.30 -34.03
CA SER A 625 -11.31 12.77 -35.41
C SER A 625 -9.99 12.39 -36.09
N PHE A 626 -8.89 12.31 -35.33
CA PHE A 626 -7.57 11.96 -35.85
C PHE A 626 -7.37 10.45 -35.99
N ASN A 627 -8.06 9.66 -35.16
CA ASN A 627 -7.84 8.23 -35.03
C ASN A 627 -9.17 7.47 -35.09
N GLU A 628 -9.18 6.33 -35.78
CA GLU A 628 -10.34 5.44 -35.79
C GLU A 628 -10.66 4.92 -34.39
N ARG A 629 -9.63 4.50 -33.65
CA ARG A 629 -9.71 3.96 -32.27
C ARG A 629 -8.71 4.70 -31.36
N PRO A 630 -9.03 5.90 -30.86
CA PRO A 630 -8.09 6.68 -30.04
C PRO A 630 -7.84 6.02 -28.67
N ILE A 631 -6.59 5.95 -28.25
CA ILE A 631 -6.22 5.47 -26.90
C ILE A 631 -6.26 6.65 -25.92
N ILE A 632 -7.08 6.56 -24.86
CA ILE A 632 -7.31 7.63 -23.89
C ILE A 632 -7.14 7.06 -22.48
N PHE A 633 -6.01 7.36 -21.85
CA PHE A 633 -5.67 6.87 -20.51
C PHE A 633 -5.76 8.01 -19.49
N ALA A 634 -6.70 7.92 -18.55
CA ALA A 634 -6.90 8.90 -17.47
C ALA A 634 -6.40 8.31 -16.14
N LEU A 635 -5.08 8.30 -15.93
CA LEU A 635 -4.43 7.50 -14.90
C LEU A 635 -4.31 8.21 -13.54
N SER A 636 -4.71 9.48 -13.45
CA SER A 636 -4.66 10.21 -12.19
C SER A 636 -5.62 9.66 -11.14
N ASN A 637 -5.16 9.66 -9.89
CA ASN A 637 -5.90 9.19 -8.72
C ASN A 637 -6.08 10.31 -7.68
N PRO A 638 -7.13 10.27 -6.85
CA PRO A 638 -8.31 9.39 -6.94
C PRO A 638 -9.25 9.81 -8.10
N THR A 639 -10.45 9.20 -8.21
CA THR A 639 -11.43 9.49 -9.28
C THR A 639 -11.70 10.99 -9.50
N SER A 640 -11.70 11.80 -8.43
CA SER A 640 -11.90 13.26 -8.51
C SER A 640 -10.77 14.01 -9.24
N LYS A 641 -9.64 13.36 -9.48
CA LYS A 641 -8.48 13.88 -10.21
C LYS A 641 -8.31 13.29 -11.61
N SER A 642 -9.20 12.39 -12.02
CA SER A 642 -9.19 11.78 -13.36
C SER A 642 -9.33 12.85 -14.45
N GLU A 643 -8.54 12.73 -15.52
CA GLU A 643 -8.51 13.69 -16.62
C GLU A 643 -9.83 13.75 -17.40
N CYS A 644 -10.54 12.61 -17.49
CA CYS A 644 -11.94 12.52 -17.88
C CYS A 644 -12.58 11.27 -17.25
N THR A 645 -13.89 11.12 -17.38
CA THR A 645 -14.60 9.89 -17.00
C THR A 645 -14.67 8.91 -18.16
N ALA A 646 -14.85 7.62 -17.84
CA ALA A 646 -15.13 6.59 -18.85
C ALA A 646 -16.35 6.95 -19.71
N GLU A 647 -17.40 7.51 -19.09
CA GLU A 647 -18.62 7.92 -19.78
C GLU A 647 -18.36 9.05 -20.79
N GLN A 648 -17.59 10.07 -20.40
CA GLN A 648 -17.18 11.13 -21.33
C GLN A 648 -16.39 10.56 -22.50
N CYS A 649 -15.40 9.70 -22.23
CA CYS A 649 -14.61 9.06 -23.29
C CYS A 649 -15.52 8.30 -24.26
N TYR A 650 -16.30 7.34 -23.80
CA TYR A 650 -17.09 6.49 -24.70
C TYR A 650 -18.19 7.26 -25.44
N ARG A 651 -18.90 8.20 -24.79
CA ARG A 651 -19.96 8.97 -25.46
C ARG A 651 -19.41 9.90 -26.53
N LEU A 652 -18.34 10.64 -26.22
CA LEU A 652 -17.77 11.65 -27.12
C LEU A 652 -16.95 11.05 -28.27
N THR A 653 -16.51 9.80 -28.13
CA THR A 653 -15.83 9.04 -29.19
C THR A 653 -16.76 8.05 -29.89
N GLU A 654 -18.07 8.10 -29.62
CA GLU A 654 -19.08 7.22 -30.24
C GLU A 654 -18.73 5.72 -30.07
N GLY A 655 -18.24 5.35 -28.88
CA GLY A 655 -17.83 3.98 -28.54
C GLY A 655 -16.49 3.53 -29.13
N ARG A 656 -15.79 4.39 -29.89
CA ARG A 656 -14.51 4.03 -30.54
C ARG A 656 -13.29 4.20 -29.64
N GLY A 657 -13.39 5.05 -28.62
CA GLY A 657 -12.29 5.30 -27.69
C GLY A 657 -11.89 4.06 -26.90
N ILE A 658 -10.59 3.82 -26.81
CA ILE A 658 -9.98 2.76 -26.00
C ILE A 658 -9.57 3.38 -24.67
N PHE A 659 -10.32 3.09 -23.61
CA PHE A 659 -10.20 3.79 -22.33
C PHE A 659 -9.62 2.92 -21.22
N ALA A 660 -8.75 3.52 -20.41
CA ALA A 660 -8.34 3.01 -19.11
C ALA A 660 -8.15 4.15 -18.12
N SER A 661 -8.30 3.85 -16.83
CA SER A 661 -8.13 4.83 -15.76
C SER A 661 -7.34 4.29 -14.57
N GLY A 662 -6.79 5.19 -13.75
CA GLY A 662 -6.09 4.81 -12.52
C GLY A 662 -7.07 4.39 -11.42
N SER A 663 -8.19 5.10 -11.31
CA SER A 663 -9.28 4.84 -10.38
C SER A 663 -10.44 4.09 -11.05
N PRO A 664 -11.24 3.33 -10.30
CA PRO A 664 -12.35 2.57 -10.88
C PRO A 664 -13.49 3.48 -11.37
N PHE A 665 -14.11 3.11 -12.49
CA PHE A 665 -15.36 3.68 -13.00
C PHE A 665 -16.40 2.58 -13.21
N SER A 666 -17.67 2.97 -13.09
CA SER A 666 -18.80 2.08 -13.41
C SER A 666 -18.83 1.69 -14.89
N LYS A 667 -19.55 0.60 -15.18
CA LYS A 667 -19.87 0.20 -16.56
C LYS A 667 -20.61 1.32 -17.30
N VAL A 668 -20.38 1.43 -18.60
CA VAL A 668 -21.01 2.45 -19.46
C VAL A 668 -21.78 1.75 -20.57
N THR A 669 -23.10 1.92 -20.59
CA THR A 669 -23.95 1.43 -21.68
C THR A 669 -24.29 2.59 -22.62
N LEU A 670 -23.97 2.45 -23.90
CA LEU A 670 -24.26 3.42 -24.95
C LEU A 670 -25.71 3.27 -25.46
N ALA A 671 -26.17 4.26 -26.22
CA ALA A 671 -27.54 4.31 -26.75
C ALA A 671 -27.85 3.17 -27.74
N ASP A 672 -26.83 2.59 -28.36
CA ASP A 672 -26.92 1.43 -29.26
C ASP A 672 -26.97 0.09 -28.52
N GLY A 673 -26.92 0.09 -27.19
CA GLY A 673 -26.95 -1.09 -26.33
C GLY A 673 -25.59 -1.70 -26.01
N HIS A 674 -24.49 -1.24 -26.64
CA HIS A 674 -23.15 -1.74 -26.30
C HIS A 674 -22.77 -1.31 -24.88
N THR A 675 -22.25 -2.27 -24.10
CA THR A 675 -21.84 -2.03 -22.71
C THR A 675 -20.34 -2.21 -22.57
N PHE A 676 -19.67 -1.16 -22.11
CA PHE A 676 -18.24 -1.12 -21.86
C PHE A 676 -17.93 -1.28 -20.37
N HIS A 677 -16.85 -1.99 -20.11
CA HIS A 677 -16.31 -2.24 -18.78
C HIS A 677 -14.92 -1.59 -18.68
N PRO A 678 -14.83 -0.31 -18.30
CA PRO A 678 -13.56 0.41 -18.31
C PRO A 678 -12.54 -0.28 -17.38
N GLY A 679 -11.37 -0.61 -17.94
CA GLY A 679 -10.29 -1.25 -17.19
C GLY A 679 -9.56 -0.28 -16.27
N GLN A 680 -9.09 -0.79 -15.12
CA GLN A 680 -8.30 -0.02 -14.17
C GLN A 680 -6.81 -0.35 -14.33
N GLY A 681 -6.01 0.62 -14.76
CA GLY A 681 -4.55 0.55 -14.81
C GLY A 681 -3.95 0.71 -13.40
N ASN A 682 -4.25 -0.25 -12.52
CA ASN A 682 -3.81 -0.23 -11.13
C ASN A 682 -2.46 -0.95 -10.97
N ASN A 683 -1.49 -0.32 -10.30
CA ASN A 683 -0.20 -0.92 -9.99
C ASN A 683 -0.32 -2.26 -9.22
N ALA A 684 -1.46 -2.54 -8.58
CA ALA A 684 -1.76 -3.82 -7.94
C ALA A 684 -1.64 -5.04 -8.89
N TYR A 685 -1.70 -4.85 -10.21
CA TYR A 685 -1.41 -5.92 -11.17
C TYR A 685 0.09 -6.26 -11.29
N VAL A 686 0.98 -5.38 -10.82
CA VAL A 686 2.42 -5.44 -11.08
C VAL A 686 3.18 -5.78 -9.80
N PHE A 687 3.17 -4.88 -8.81
CA PHE A 687 4.05 -5.01 -7.65
C PHE A 687 3.90 -6.33 -6.88
N PRO A 688 2.70 -6.95 -6.73
CA PRO A 688 2.61 -8.19 -5.96
C PRO A 688 3.29 -9.37 -6.66
N GLY A 689 3.11 -9.49 -7.98
CA GLY A 689 3.76 -10.53 -8.78
C GLY A 689 5.26 -10.30 -8.92
N VAL A 690 5.68 -9.05 -9.10
CA VAL A 690 7.10 -8.67 -9.13
C VAL A 690 7.78 -8.99 -7.80
N ALA A 691 7.18 -8.59 -6.68
CA ALA A 691 7.71 -8.87 -5.36
C ALA A 691 7.82 -10.37 -5.09
N LEU A 692 6.75 -11.15 -5.35
CA LEU A 692 6.79 -12.60 -5.19
C LEU A 692 7.92 -13.22 -6.03
N GLY A 693 8.05 -12.84 -7.30
CA GLY A 693 9.09 -13.35 -8.19
C GLY A 693 10.50 -13.02 -7.71
N VAL A 694 10.76 -11.75 -7.38
CA VAL A 694 12.05 -11.26 -6.91
C VAL A 694 12.48 -11.96 -5.62
N ILE A 695 11.56 -12.09 -4.64
CA ILE A 695 11.80 -12.79 -3.38
C ILE A 695 12.07 -14.28 -3.64
N ALA A 696 11.26 -14.90 -4.50
CA ALA A 696 11.34 -16.33 -4.80
C ALA A 696 12.63 -16.75 -5.49
N CYS A 697 13.32 -15.88 -6.24
CA CYS A 697 14.62 -16.20 -6.85
C CYS A 697 15.81 -15.42 -6.27
N GLY A 698 15.57 -14.53 -5.31
CA GLY A 698 16.62 -13.80 -4.61
C GLY A 698 17.38 -12.85 -5.53
N VAL A 699 16.66 -12.14 -6.40
CA VAL A 699 17.26 -11.14 -7.29
C VAL A 699 17.88 -10.02 -6.44
N ARG A 700 19.09 -9.57 -6.81
CA ARG A 700 19.80 -8.49 -6.11
C ARG A 700 19.52 -7.11 -6.67
N HIS A 701 19.17 -7.02 -7.96
CA HIS A 701 18.90 -5.76 -8.67
C HIS A 701 17.74 -5.95 -9.63
N ILE A 702 16.78 -5.03 -9.60
CA ILE A 702 15.56 -5.13 -10.41
C ILE A 702 15.73 -4.27 -11.66
N SER A 703 16.00 -4.91 -12.80
CA SER A 703 16.15 -4.24 -14.10
C SER A 703 14.81 -3.84 -14.69
N ASP A 704 14.78 -2.81 -15.54
CA ASP A 704 13.56 -2.41 -16.26
C ASP A 704 13.01 -3.50 -17.19
N GLU A 705 13.86 -4.45 -17.65
CA GLU A 705 13.42 -5.65 -18.39
C GLU A 705 12.41 -6.51 -17.61
N ILE A 706 12.49 -6.53 -16.26
CA ILE A 706 11.51 -7.24 -15.42
C ILE A 706 10.14 -6.59 -15.54
N PHE A 707 10.08 -5.26 -15.53
CA PHE A 707 8.83 -4.51 -15.66
C PHE A 707 8.23 -4.58 -17.06
N LEU A 708 9.06 -4.59 -18.11
CA LEU A 708 8.60 -4.82 -19.48
C LEU A 708 8.07 -6.24 -19.66
N THR A 709 8.78 -7.24 -19.15
CA THR A 709 8.34 -8.65 -19.17
C THR A 709 7.03 -8.81 -18.39
N THR A 710 6.90 -8.15 -17.25
CA THR A 710 5.65 -8.13 -16.46
C THR A 710 4.50 -7.53 -17.25
N ALA A 711 4.75 -6.43 -17.97
CA ALA A 711 3.73 -5.78 -18.81
C ALA A 711 3.23 -6.69 -19.94
N GLU A 712 4.14 -7.43 -20.57
CA GLU A 712 3.81 -8.40 -21.63
C GLU A 712 2.96 -9.56 -21.12
N ILE A 713 3.29 -10.09 -19.93
CA ILE A 713 2.51 -11.17 -19.29
C ILE A 713 1.11 -10.67 -18.96
N LEU A 714 1.01 -9.49 -18.33
CA LEU A 714 -0.28 -8.91 -17.98
C LEU A 714 -1.17 -8.67 -19.21
N ALA A 715 -0.58 -8.15 -20.30
CA ALA A 715 -1.29 -7.96 -21.56
C ALA A 715 -1.74 -9.28 -22.22
N ALA A 716 -0.96 -10.35 -22.06
CA ALA A 716 -1.28 -11.68 -22.59
C ALA A 716 -2.47 -12.35 -21.85
N GLU A 717 -2.69 -12.00 -20.58
CA GLU A 717 -3.83 -12.50 -19.79
C GLU A 717 -5.17 -11.81 -20.16
N VAL A 718 -5.15 -10.80 -21.03
CA VAL A 718 -6.37 -10.15 -21.54
C VAL A 718 -6.95 -11.03 -22.66
N THR A 719 -8.15 -11.58 -22.47
CA THR A 719 -8.82 -12.41 -23.49
C THR A 719 -9.47 -11.54 -24.58
N GLU A 720 -9.79 -12.14 -25.74
CA GLU A 720 -10.57 -11.43 -26.77
C GLU A 720 -11.95 -10.98 -26.27
N GLN A 721 -12.56 -11.73 -25.35
CA GLN A 721 -13.80 -11.31 -24.70
C GLN A 721 -13.59 -10.05 -23.86
N HIS A 722 -12.48 -9.97 -23.10
CA HIS A 722 -12.16 -8.77 -22.33
C HIS A 722 -12.02 -7.55 -23.26
N LEU A 723 -11.31 -7.70 -24.39
CA LEU A 723 -11.16 -6.63 -25.38
C LEU A 723 -12.50 -6.21 -26.00
N ALA A 724 -13.38 -7.18 -26.31
CA ALA A 724 -14.72 -6.92 -26.83
C ALA A 724 -15.60 -6.13 -25.83
N GLU A 725 -15.40 -6.34 -24.53
CA GLU A 725 -16.04 -5.56 -23.45
C GLU A 725 -15.35 -4.20 -23.19
N GLY A 726 -14.28 -3.87 -23.94
CA GLY A 726 -13.50 -2.64 -23.76
C GLY A 726 -12.50 -2.67 -22.60
N ARG A 727 -12.17 -3.86 -22.06
CA ARG A 727 -11.20 -4.01 -20.98
C ARG A 727 -9.80 -4.17 -21.53
N LEU A 728 -8.86 -3.37 -21.01
CA LEU A 728 -7.42 -3.48 -21.32
C LEU A 728 -6.63 -4.26 -20.28
N TYR A 729 -7.30 -4.69 -19.21
CA TYR A 729 -6.72 -5.47 -18.13
C TYR A 729 -7.64 -6.64 -17.82
N PRO A 730 -7.08 -7.76 -17.29
CA PRO A 730 -7.90 -8.86 -16.82
C PRO A 730 -8.85 -8.43 -15.67
N PRO A 731 -9.85 -9.24 -15.32
CA PRO A 731 -10.66 -9.01 -14.12
C PRO A 731 -9.83 -9.10 -12.83
N LEU A 732 -10.12 -8.23 -11.86
CA LEU A 732 -9.36 -8.15 -10.60
C LEU A 732 -9.46 -9.42 -9.77
N ASN A 733 -10.58 -10.16 -9.85
CA ASN A 733 -10.70 -11.47 -9.19
C ASN A 733 -9.65 -12.52 -9.63
N THR A 734 -8.95 -12.30 -10.75
CA THR A 734 -7.87 -13.17 -11.26
C THR A 734 -6.47 -12.72 -10.84
N ILE A 735 -6.34 -11.59 -10.11
CA ILE A 735 -5.06 -10.94 -9.82
C ILE A 735 -4.04 -11.82 -9.10
N ARG A 736 -4.50 -12.80 -8.31
CA ARG A 736 -3.63 -13.75 -7.62
C ARG A 736 -3.00 -14.78 -8.55
N ASP A 737 -3.76 -15.25 -9.54
CA ASP A 737 -3.24 -16.12 -10.61
C ASP A 737 -2.27 -15.36 -11.52
N ILE A 738 -2.60 -14.10 -11.85
CA ILE A 738 -1.73 -13.23 -12.63
C ILE A 738 -0.41 -12.97 -11.91
N SER A 739 -0.47 -12.62 -10.61
CA SER A 739 0.73 -12.40 -9.80
C SER A 739 1.61 -13.65 -9.74
N PHE A 740 0.99 -14.83 -9.62
CA PHE A 740 1.68 -16.10 -9.66
C PHE A 740 2.40 -16.35 -11.00
N LYS A 741 1.72 -16.13 -12.13
CA LYS A 741 2.30 -16.27 -13.47
C LYS A 741 3.46 -15.29 -13.71
N ILE A 742 3.30 -14.04 -13.27
CA ILE A 742 4.37 -13.02 -13.29
C ILE A 742 5.57 -13.53 -12.49
N ALA A 743 5.36 -14.01 -11.26
CA ALA A 743 6.43 -14.50 -10.41
C ALA A 743 7.19 -15.68 -11.05
N VAL A 744 6.48 -16.68 -11.58
CA VAL A 744 7.10 -17.83 -12.28
C VAL A 744 7.95 -17.37 -13.46
N LYS A 745 7.47 -16.40 -14.24
CA LYS A 745 8.23 -15.86 -15.37
C LYS A 745 9.44 -15.04 -14.95
N ILE A 746 9.35 -14.28 -13.85
CA ILE A 746 10.51 -13.58 -13.28
C ILE A 746 11.54 -14.57 -12.79
N VAL A 747 11.13 -15.65 -12.11
CA VAL A 747 12.03 -16.72 -11.68
C VAL A 747 12.74 -17.34 -12.88
N ASP A 748 12.01 -17.68 -13.95
CA ASP A 748 12.60 -18.22 -15.17
C ASP A 748 13.58 -17.25 -15.84
N TYR A 749 13.18 -15.99 -16.00
CA TYR A 749 14.03 -14.92 -16.51
C TYR A 749 15.31 -14.75 -15.67
N ALA A 750 15.19 -14.78 -14.35
CA ALA A 750 16.30 -14.56 -13.44
C ALA A 750 17.37 -15.64 -13.54
N TYR A 751 16.97 -16.92 -13.62
CA TYR A 751 17.92 -18.03 -13.84
C TYR A 751 18.54 -17.97 -15.25
N ASN A 752 17.73 -17.70 -16.29
CA ASN A 752 18.22 -17.61 -17.66
C ASN A 752 19.25 -16.48 -17.87
N ARG A 753 19.09 -15.36 -17.15
CA ARG A 753 20.03 -14.23 -17.18
C ARG A 753 21.16 -14.33 -16.17
N GLY A 754 21.17 -15.35 -15.31
CA GLY A 754 22.19 -15.53 -14.27
C GLY A 754 22.12 -14.48 -13.15
N ILE A 755 20.95 -13.90 -12.88
CA ILE A 755 20.75 -12.87 -11.84
C ILE A 755 20.04 -13.40 -10.58
N ALA A 756 19.60 -14.65 -10.59
CA ALA A 756 19.06 -15.33 -9.40
C ALA A 756 20.17 -15.66 -8.39
N SER A 757 19.84 -15.57 -7.09
CA SER A 757 20.78 -15.89 -6.00
C SER A 757 20.48 -17.19 -5.25
N TRP A 758 19.27 -17.73 -5.37
CA TRP A 758 18.93 -18.99 -4.70
C TRP A 758 19.40 -20.17 -5.54
N TYR A 759 20.04 -21.15 -4.90
CA TYR A 759 20.57 -22.34 -5.57
C TYR A 759 20.35 -23.59 -4.69
N PRO A 760 20.15 -24.78 -5.31
CA PRO A 760 20.12 -25.03 -6.76
C PRO A 760 18.86 -24.48 -7.45
N GLU A 761 18.93 -24.28 -8.77
CA GLU A 761 17.76 -23.90 -9.58
C GLU A 761 16.62 -24.95 -9.40
N PRO A 762 15.39 -24.52 -9.08
CA PRO A 762 14.26 -25.43 -8.98
C PRO A 762 13.97 -26.13 -10.31
N LYS A 763 13.85 -27.46 -10.28
CA LYS A 763 13.46 -28.25 -11.46
C LYS A 763 12.08 -27.88 -11.98
N ASP A 764 11.16 -27.63 -11.05
CA ASP A 764 9.80 -27.16 -11.32
C ASP A 764 9.61 -25.80 -10.66
N LYS A 765 9.75 -24.73 -11.47
CA LYS A 765 9.62 -23.35 -11.02
C LYS A 765 8.19 -23.03 -10.59
N GLU A 766 7.19 -23.65 -11.21
CA GLU A 766 5.79 -23.42 -10.88
C GLU A 766 5.47 -23.99 -9.50
N ALA A 767 5.79 -25.27 -9.27
CA ALA A 767 5.59 -25.91 -7.97
C ALA A 767 6.39 -25.21 -6.86
N PHE A 768 7.62 -24.77 -7.15
CA PHE A 768 8.45 -24.04 -6.20
C PHE A 768 7.82 -22.70 -5.80
N VAL A 769 7.44 -21.85 -6.76
CA VAL A 769 6.77 -20.57 -6.44
C VAL A 769 5.47 -20.83 -5.67
N ARG A 770 4.70 -21.84 -6.06
CA ARG A 770 3.42 -22.18 -5.40
C ARG A 770 3.63 -22.59 -3.94
N SER A 771 4.75 -23.23 -3.61
CA SER A 771 5.11 -23.60 -2.23
C SER A 771 5.44 -22.40 -1.33
N LEU A 772 5.77 -21.24 -1.91
CA LEU A 772 6.08 -20.00 -1.19
C LEU A 772 4.86 -19.09 -1.01
N VAL A 773 3.80 -19.32 -1.78
CA VAL A 773 2.57 -18.51 -1.73
C VAL A 773 1.86 -18.71 -0.39
N TYR A 774 1.61 -17.61 0.32
CA TYR A 774 0.87 -17.58 1.57
C TYR A 774 -0.52 -18.24 1.43
N SER A 775 -0.87 -19.10 2.39
CA SER A 775 -2.24 -19.61 2.52
C SER A 775 -2.98 -18.88 3.65
N PRO A 776 -4.21 -18.39 3.41
CA PRO A 776 -5.07 -17.84 4.47
C PRO A 776 -5.71 -18.94 5.34
N ASP A 777 -5.46 -20.22 5.05
CA ASP A 777 -5.91 -21.31 5.90
C ASP A 777 -5.12 -21.35 7.21
N TYR A 778 -5.80 -21.66 8.33
CA TYR A 778 -5.13 -21.77 9.62
C TYR A 778 -4.15 -22.93 9.65
N ASP A 779 -2.95 -22.65 10.15
CA ASP A 779 -1.93 -23.65 10.41
C ASP A 779 -2.29 -24.45 11.68
N SER A 780 -1.76 -25.67 11.78
CA SER A 780 -1.92 -26.46 13.00
C SER A 780 -0.89 -26.05 14.05
N PHE A 781 -1.37 -25.57 15.19
CA PHE A 781 -0.54 -25.31 16.38
C PHE A 781 -0.42 -26.52 17.29
N THR A 782 -0.94 -27.69 16.89
CA THR A 782 -0.75 -28.93 17.65
C THR A 782 0.61 -29.53 17.32
N LEU A 783 1.32 -29.99 18.35
CA LEU A 783 2.51 -30.80 18.16
C LEU A 783 2.19 -32.01 17.28
N ASP A 784 3.04 -32.26 16.28
CA ASP A 784 2.97 -33.47 15.47
C ASP A 784 3.35 -34.67 16.34
N MET A 785 2.35 -35.43 16.77
CA MET A 785 2.56 -36.59 17.62
C MET A 785 2.62 -37.83 16.73
N TYR A 786 3.78 -38.49 16.74
CA TYR A 786 3.98 -39.77 16.08
C TYR A 786 4.46 -40.80 17.11
N ASN A 787 4.08 -42.05 16.91
CA ASN A 787 4.51 -43.13 17.78
C ASN A 787 5.85 -43.70 17.33
N TRP A 788 6.72 -43.95 18.29
CA TRP A 788 7.92 -44.76 18.06
C TRP A 788 7.54 -46.25 18.06
N PRO A 789 8.43 -47.14 17.57
CA PRO A 789 8.24 -48.58 17.74
C PRO A 789 7.96 -48.92 19.22
N LYS A 790 6.94 -49.74 19.48
CA LYS A 790 6.42 -49.98 20.85
C LYS A 790 7.51 -50.34 21.87
N GLN A 791 8.44 -51.21 21.48
CA GLN A 791 9.58 -51.65 22.31
C GLN A 791 10.48 -50.48 22.75
N ALA A 792 10.61 -49.43 21.93
CA ALA A 792 11.38 -48.24 22.26
C ALA A 792 10.59 -47.21 23.08
N MET A 793 9.28 -47.41 23.25
CA MET A 793 8.40 -46.60 24.11
C MET A 793 8.09 -47.28 25.44
N GLU A 794 8.55 -48.52 25.67
CA GLU A 794 8.38 -49.20 26.95
C GLU A 794 9.16 -48.46 28.03
N VAL A 795 8.45 -47.97 29.04
CA VAL A 795 9.05 -47.34 30.21
C VAL A 795 9.66 -48.44 31.05
N GLN A 796 10.98 -48.41 31.24
CA GLN A 796 11.65 -49.31 32.17
C GLN A 796 11.40 -48.79 33.59
N ASP A 797 10.90 -49.66 34.48
CA ASP A 797 10.94 -49.43 35.92
C ASP A 797 12.40 -49.62 36.37
N VAL A 798 13.12 -48.51 36.56
CA VAL A 798 14.51 -48.48 37.06
C VAL A 798 14.54 -48.19 38.56
#